data_AF-A0A2M9AAX8-F1
#
_entry.id   AF-A0A2M9AAX8-F1
#
_cell.length_a   1.000
_cell.length_b   1.000
_cell.length_c   1.000
_cell.angle_alpha   90.00
_cell.angle_beta   90.00
_cell.angle_gamma   90.00
#
_symmetry.space_group_name_H-M   'P 1'
#
loop_
_entity.id
_entity.type
_entity.pdbx_description
1 polymer ?
#
loop_
_entity_poly.entity_id
_entity_poly.type
_entity_poly.pdbx_seq_one_letter_code
_entity_poly.pdbx_strand_id
1 'polypeptide(L)'
;MPKLDVNSNLYMMIFRWLWILAVCLAGLISCTNEASTADTLSASYHDMQRIVSQGDSVQITAANITSRFSYNFYIDVHEVTVGEYAQVLNASFDSDEKDYPVTDVSFYDAVFFANEKSKAMELDTVYSYEGLSRSSDGHIIFLEKFTTDFQANGYRLPTEAEWIYAAQNGWNPLKNAWTSENSDFEKHKVCELPKDKNGLCDMAGNVLEWTNDWLSSAKDISVENFAGASHANSLSEVVVKGGSYRNAAANIQLKNRGDVYTVSPAMHAAYVGFRLVRGIVDFIQQPEEGGGLAWEWNVQVQTSASEIKKKLGALNSVLAFRDDETGNLGYIRFASSNPTVVEIVDTLDVYHPVISPDGSKIAFCTKPEGISGNSSLYVRDLNETGSNLVKLDVESAAIPRWRVLGADTQIVYVTSAANNANDVEWKQASTWSVPFANGTFGTPTKILEGSYNGGVLNDGTLAVSGARLLRAKVNGREEVWLDGEQACNVSLSEVSRQVLFLDFGSSTGEAFSGEAYLPHQKLLVSDARGNLTAMIPAPEHYTFDHTEWVENSPDYAVATLTDNDGAHSKIVLVRTMDSSVMEIASGNELWHPNLWIDAMEANQQIDLDMDSAGVYVFQGDEYVYQLLRVKMELFWNRADSLEVVCLGSSRVEDGIIAQKLDSSYAAVNLGHPGNTLSFTLFIAENYVLNHAHKLKALVIALDIDIWQASENAYFNQFQKYPGTVYDRNHHYWKNGTPSYFPQMVQSSYAEPNIRNTYLNTLGFNALEPQGWGEVSEVNVDSMWASIHPEIIDAQWLLLENFLTLTKARGISVVGIIFPQSPLYKETGSFGRYGPQRSVAVSIIEGLNALQKKYPNFVLMDENKMGDHDYSDAMAYGVDHLATPGAERLTDRLDSVLRTLETFQ
;
A
#
# COMPACT_ATOMS: atom_id res chain seq x y z
N MET A 1 75.96 27.29 -53.86
CA MET A 1 76.83 26.39 -53.08
C MET A 1 76.89 26.93 -51.65
N PRO A 2 76.93 26.06 -50.64
CA PRO A 2 76.70 24.61 -50.77
C PRO A 2 75.57 24.16 -49.83
N LYS A 3 74.38 23.93 -50.41
CA LYS A 3 73.80 22.61 -50.78
C LYS A 3 73.08 21.92 -49.61
N LEU A 4 71.82 22.33 -49.48
CA LEU A 4 70.67 21.59 -48.95
C LEU A 4 70.52 20.20 -49.60
N ASP A 5 69.69 19.37 -48.94
CA ASP A 5 68.98 18.16 -49.42
C ASP A 5 69.77 16.84 -49.53
N VAL A 6 69.25 15.62 -49.27
CA VAL A 6 67.94 15.09 -48.82
C VAL A 6 68.08 13.55 -48.57
N ASN A 7 67.22 13.00 -47.71
CA ASN A 7 66.77 11.59 -47.58
C ASN A 7 67.75 10.43 -47.29
N SER A 8 67.84 10.09 -46.00
CA SER A 8 68.02 8.69 -45.54
C SER A 8 67.09 8.26 -44.39
N ASN A 9 66.31 9.19 -43.80
CA ASN A 9 65.33 8.88 -42.75
C ASN A 9 63.92 8.52 -43.26
N LEU A 10 63.62 8.73 -44.55
CA LEU A 10 62.28 8.50 -45.10
C LEU A 10 62.01 7.03 -45.46
N TYR A 11 63.01 6.27 -45.91
CA TYR A 11 62.81 4.87 -46.32
C TYR A 11 62.60 3.92 -45.13
N MET A 12 63.21 4.21 -43.97
CA MET A 12 63.03 3.39 -42.76
C MET A 12 61.77 3.75 -41.98
N MET A 13 61.24 4.97 -42.16
CA MET A 13 59.89 5.32 -41.69
C MET A 13 58.81 4.70 -42.58
N ILE A 14 58.94 4.73 -43.91
CA ILE A 14 57.90 4.18 -44.81
C ILE A 14 57.71 2.66 -44.62
N PHE A 15 58.76 1.88 -44.36
CA PHE A 15 58.62 0.44 -44.07
C PHE A 15 57.99 0.14 -42.70
N ARG A 16 58.20 1.01 -41.70
CA ARG A 16 57.51 0.90 -40.39
C ARG A 16 56.06 1.36 -40.47
N TRP A 17 55.76 2.40 -41.26
CA TRP A 17 54.40 2.88 -41.47
C TRP A 17 53.55 1.93 -42.34
N LEU A 18 54.12 1.24 -43.34
CA LEU A 18 53.40 0.23 -44.12
C LEU A 18 53.10 -1.05 -43.32
N TRP A 19 53.96 -1.44 -42.37
CA TRP A 19 53.67 -2.54 -41.43
C TRP A 19 52.65 -2.14 -40.36
N ILE A 20 52.72 -0.91 -39.85
CA ILE A 20 51.74 -0.42 -38.87
C ILE A 20 50.38 -0.19 -39.54
N LEU A 21 50.31 0.30 -40.79
CA LEU A 21 49.04 0.38 -41.53
C LEU A 21 48.48 -0.98 -41.94
N ALA A 22 49.30 -1.99 -42.25
CA ALA A 22 48.80 -3.34 -42.54
C ALA A 22 48.24 -4.03 -41.29
N VAL A 23 48.80 -3.76 -40.10
CA VAL A 23 48.26 -4.23 -38.82
C VAL A 23 47.03 -3.40 -38.40
N CYS A 24 46.94 -2.12 -38.77
CA CYS A 24 45.75 -1.31 -38.53
C CYS A 24 44.59 -1.57 -39.52
N LEU A 25 44.84 -2.07 -40.74
CA LEU A 25 43.77 -2.40 -41.69
C LEU A 25 43.26 -3.85 -41.60
N ALA A 26 44.02 -4.76 -40.98
CA ALA A 26 43.53 -6.11 -40.67
C ALA A 26 42.68 -6.17 -39.38
N GLY A 27 42.67 -5.10 -38.58
CA GLY A 27 41.85 -4.98 -37.36
C GLY A 27 40.46 -4.38 -37.58
N LEU A 28 40.03 -4.11 -38.81
CA LEU A 28 38.75 -3.43 -39.11
C LEU A 28 37.70 -4.29 -39.83
N ILE A 29 37.91 -5.60 -40.02
CA ILE A 29 36.85 -6.50 -40.50
C ILE A 29 36.97 -7.87 -39.83
N SER A 30 36.57 -7.95 -38.56
CA SER A 30 35.86 -9.13 -38.05
C SER A 30 34.96 -8.70 -36.90
N CYS A 31 33.68 -8.57 -37.24
CA CYS A 31 32.49 -8.70 -36.41
C CYS A 31 32.66 -8.56 -34.88
N THR A 32 32.06 -7.49 -34.36
CA THR A 32 31.11 -7.53 -33.24
C THR A 32 31.23 -8.73 -32.30
N ASN A 33 31.78 -8.48 -31.11
CA ASN A 33 31.17 -8.83 -29.84
C ASN A 33 31.94 -8.06 -28.77
N GLU A 34 31.34 -6.98 -28.28
CA GLU A 34 31.67 -6.46 -26.96
C GLU A 34 31.45 -7.62 -25.97
N ALA A 35 32.54 -8.09 -25.37
CA ALA A 35 32.45 -9.06 -24.30
C ALA A 35 31.68 -8.41 -23.16
N SER A 36 30.45 -8.87 -22.91
CA SER A 36 29.69 -8.52 -21.73
C SER A 36 30.54 -8.73 -20.47
N THR A 37 30.35 -7.87 -19.48
CA THR A 37 30.98 -7.90 -18.14
C THR A 37 30.91 -9.28 -17.44
N ALA A 38 30.08 -10.21 -17.93
CA ALA A 38 29.96 -11.59 -17.48
C ALA A 38 31.24 -12.45 -17.65
N ASP A 39 32.16 -12.11 -18.56
CA ASP A 39 33.34 -12.96 -18.83
C ASP A 39 34.48 -12.83 -17.80
N THR A 40 34.37 -11.91 -16.82
CA THR A 40 35.31 -11.81 -15.69
C THR A 40 34.95 -12.67 -14.47
N LEU A 41 33.80 -13.33 -14.47
CA LEU A 41 33.27 -14.11 -13.34
C LEU A 41 33.66 -15.61 -13.36
N SER A 42 34.65 -16.03 -14.15
CA SER A 42 34.81 -17.43 -14.60
C SER A 42 35.73 -18.35 -13.76
N ALA A 43 35.66 -18.33 -12.42
CA ALA A 43 36.40 -19.32 -11.62
C ALA A 43 35.77 -19.88 -10.32
N SER A 44 34.61 -19.43 -9.82
CA SER A 44 34.15 -19.81 -8.47
C SER A 44 32.71 -20.33 -8.30
N TYR A 45 31.98 -20.69 -9.36
CA TYR A 45 30.60 -21.23 -9.23
C TYR A 45 30.52 -22.74 -9.46
N HIS A 46 31.11 -23.56 -8.56
CA HIS A 46 31.12 -25.01 -8.76
C HIS A 46 29.72 -25.67 -8.79
N ASP A 47 28.71 -25.04 -8.17
CA ASP A 47 27.36 -25.61 -8.02
C ASP A 47 26.26 -24.84 -8.77
N MET A 48 26.63 -23.86 -9.63
CA MET A 48 25.70 -23.12 -10.47
C MET A 48 25.98 -23.35 -11.96
N GLN A 49 24.92 -23.36 -12.73
CA GLN A 49 24.98 -23.49 -14.18
C GLN A 49 24.90 -22.12 -14.85
N ARG A 50 25.81 -21.83 -15.79
CA ARG A 50 25.74 -20.64 -16.64
C ARG A 50 24.59 -20.79 -17.65
N ILE A 51 23.69 -19.82 -17.68
CA ILE A 51 22.61 -19.69 -18.65
C ILE A 51 22.97 -18.56 -19.63
N VAL A 52 23.03 -18.90 -20.92
CA VAL A 52 23.34 -17.94 -21.99
C VAL A 52 22.03 -17.39 -22.54
N SER A 53 21.57 -16.28 -21.95
CA SER A 53 20.29 -15.63 -22.25
C SER A 53 20.43 -14.33 -23.03
N GLN A 54 21.59 -13.69 -23.01
CA GLN A 54 21.78 -12.37 -23.60
C GLN A 54 21.43 -12.36 -25.09
N GLY A 55 20.57 -11.42 -25.49
CA GLY A 55 20.05 -11.27 -26.85
C GLY A 55 18.89 -12.19 -27.19
N ASP A 56 18.46 -13.06 -26.28
CA ASP A 56 17.29 -13.92 -26.42
C ASP A 56 16.08 -13.34 -25.68
N SER A 57 14.93 -14.02 -25.79
CA SER A 57 13.70 -13.63 -25.13
C SER A 57 12.88 -14.82 -24.66
N VAL A 58 12.06 -14.60 -23.63
CA VAL A 58 11.13 -15.61 -23.09
C VAL A 58 9.73 -15.04 -22.98
N GLN A 59 8.73 -15.87 -23.29
CA GLN A 59 7.34 -15.52 -23.09
C GLN A 59 6.86 -16.07 -21.74
N ILE A 60 6.50 -15.16 -20.84
CA ILE A 60 6.26 -15.47 -19.42
C ILE A 60 4.87 -16.09 -19.20
N THR A 61 3.83 -15.53 -19.82
CA THR A 61 2.43 -15.91 -19.56
C THR A 61 1.67 -16.30 -20.84
N ALA A 62 0.45 -16.82 -20.67
CA ALA A 62 -0.57 -16.88 -21.74
C ALA A 62 -1.12 -15.48 -22.11
N ALA A 63 -0.83 -14.45 -21.31
CA ALA A 63 -1.19 -13.06 -21.53
C ALA A 63 -0.12 -12.27 -22.31
N ASN A 64 0.77 -12.96 -23.05
CA ASN A 64 1.75 -12.37 -23.97
C ASN A 64 2.80 -11.40 -23.38
N ILE A 65 3.19 -11.54 -22.10
CA ILE A 65 4.38 -10.84 -21.60
C ILE A 65 5.64 -11.48 -22.23
N THR A 66 6.45 -10.68 -22.91
CA THR A 66 7.75 -11.09 -23.47
C THR A 66 8.88 -10.33 -22.77
N SER A 67 9.81 -11.05 -22.16
CA SER A 67 11.05 -10.49 -21.59
C SER A 67 12.22 -10.73 -22.53
N ARG A 68 12.96 -9.69 -22.90
CA ARG A 68 14.24 -9.78 -23.62
C ARG A 68 15.37 -9.65 -22.62
N PHE A 69 16.40 -10.48 -22.72
CA PHE A 69 17.53 -10.43 -21.80
C PHE A 69 18.70 -9.64 -22.40
N SER A 70 19.20 -8.65 -21.68
CA SER A 70 20.46 -7.96 -22.02
C SER A 70 21.69 -8.58 -21.35
N TYR A 71 21.50 -9.56 -20.47
CA TYR A 71 22.54 -10.17 -19.64
C TYR A 71 22.48 -11.71 -19.66
N ASN A 72 23.56 -12.32 -19.18
CA ASN A 72 23.65 -13.75 -18.86
C ASN A 72 23.69 -13.92 -17.35
N PHE A 73 23.19 -15.04 -16.84
CA PHE A 73 23.16 -15.31 -15.40
C PHE A 73 23.61 -16.74 -15.09
N TYR A 74 23.88 -17.00 -13.81
CA TYR A 74 24.12 -18.33 -13.26
C TYR A 74 22.94 -18.71 -12.37
N ILE A 75 22.50 -19.97 -12.40
CA ILE A 75 21.42 -20.50 -11.56
C ILE A 75 21.88 -21.76 -10.84
N ASP A 76 21.49 -21.93 -9.58
CA ASP A 76 21.77 -23.15 -8.81
C ASP A 76 21.23 -24.38 -9.57
N VAL A 77 22.03 -25.45 -9.58
CA VAL A 77 21.72 -26.69 -10.30
C VAL A 77 20.46 -27.39 -9.77
N HIS A 78 20.20 -27.25 -8.47
CA HIS A 78 19.06 -27.80 -7.73
C HIS A 78 18.46 -26.76 -6.78
N GLU A 79 17.33 -27.09 -6.14
CA GLU A 79 16.80 -26.29 -5.02
C GLU A 79 17.81 -26.25 -3.85
N VAL A 80 17.78 -25.18 -3.06
CA VAL A 80 18.62 -25.09 -1.86
C VAL A 80 18.26 -26.23 -0.92
N THR A 81 19.26 -26.97 -0.47
CA THR A 81 19.09 -28.13 0.41
C THR A 81 19.04 -27.72 1.89
N VAL A 82 18.47 -28.58 2.73
CA VAL A 82 18.47 -28.40 4.20
C VAL A 82 19.91 -28.25 4.72
N GLY A 83 20.86 -29.01 4.18
CA GLY A 83 22.26 -28.94 4.56
C GLY A 83 22.92 -27.60 4.21
N GLU A 84 22.69 -27.08 3.01
CA GLU A 84 23.18 -25.75 2.59
C GLU A 84 22.54 -24.65 3.42
N TYR A 85 21.22 -24.73 3.63
CA TYR A 85 20.46 -23.78 4.43
C TYR A 85 21.02 -23.65 5.84
N ALA A 86 21.18 -24.79 6.51
CA ALA A 86 21.71 -24.87 7.86
C ALA A 86 23.19 -24.44 7.96
N GLN A 87 23.99 -24.73 6.94
CA GLN A 87 25.41 -24.34 6.92
C GLN A 87 25.59 -22.82 6.88
N VAL A 88 24.84 -22.10 6.04
CA VAL A 88 24.95 -20.63 5.92
C VAL A 88 24.40 -19.94 7.17
N LEU A 89 23.26 -20.40 7.68
CA LEU A 89 22.60 -19.77 8.84
C LEU A 89 23.12 -20.29 10.20
N ASN A 90 24.08 -21.21 10.19
CA ASN A 90 24.61 -21.88 11.39
C ASN A 90 23.49 -22.49 12.26
N ALA A 91 22.53 -23.16 11.61
CA ALA A 91 21.38 -23.81 12.25
C ALA A 91 21.61 -25.32 12.43
N SER A 92 20.91 -25.94 13.39
CA SER A 92 20.90 -27.40 13.56
C SER A 92 19.91 -28.06 12.60
N PHE A 93 20.28 -29.19 12.02
CA PHE A 93 19.41 -29.97 11.13
C PHE A 93 19.68 -31.48 11.30
N ASP A 94 18.74 -32.31 10.83
CA ASP A 94 18.96 -33.76 10.75
C ASP A 94 19.88 -34.08 9.56
N SER A 95 21.01 -34.76 9.84
CA SER A 95 21.97 -35.12 8.79
C SER A 95 21.39 -36.05 7.72
N ASP A 96 20.34 -36.81 8.05
CA ASP A 96 19.67 -37.67 7.07
C ASP A 96 18.83 -36.87 6.07
N GLU A 97 18.42 -35.64 6.43
CA GLU A 97 17.69 -34.71 5.58
C GLU A 97 18.60 -33.78 4.76
N LYS A 98 19.93 -33.88 4.93
CA LYS A 98 20.92 -32.95 4.36
C LYS A 98 20.68 -32.61 2.89
N ASP A 99 20.39 -33.61 2.07
CA ASP A 99 20.30 -33.51 0.61
C ASP A 99 18.85 -33.32 0.11
N TYR A 100 17.88 -33.13 1.02
CA TYR A 100 16.51 -32.77 0.66
C TYR A 100 16.39 -31.26 0.47
N PRO A 101 15.46 -30.77 -0.38
CA PRO A 101 15.21 -29.35 -0.50
C PRO A 101 14.72 -28.79 0.84
N VAL A 102 15.23 -27.60 1.19
CA VAL A 102 14.68 -26.81 2.29
C VAL A 102 13.27 -26.38 1.90
N THR A 103 12.32 -26.64 2.79
CA THR A 103 10.93 -26.26 2.61
C THR A 103 10.40 -25.65 3.90
N ASP A 104 9.15 -25.19 3.87
CA ASP A 104 8.56 -24.46 5.00
C ASP A 104 9.33 -23.18 5.30
N VAL A 105 9.67 -22.43 4.24
CA VAL A 105 10.36 -21.15 4.30
C VAL A 105 9.53 -20.08 3.62
N SER A 106 9.47 -18.89 4.22
CA SER A 106 8.80 -17.75 3.61
C SER A 106 9.64 -17.16 2.46
N PHE A 107 9.04 -16.29 1.64
CA PHE A 107 9.80 -15.51 0.67
C PHE A 107 10.92 -14.70 1.36
N TYR A 108 10.62 -14.12 2.52
CA TYR A 108 11.59 -13.33 3.28
C TYR A 108 12.71 -14.18 3.89
N ASP A 109 12.43 -15.43 4.30
CA ASP A 109 13.46 -16.38 4.73
C ASP A 109 14.42 -16.71 3.59
N ALA A 110 13.90 -16.88 2.37
CA ALA A 110 14.70 -17.14 1.18
C ALA A 110 15.56 -15.92 0.78
N VAL A 111 15.00 -14.72 0.82
CA VAL A 111 15.70 -13.44 0.64
C VAL A 111 16.80 -13.25 1.68
N PHE A 112 16.48 -13.49 2.95
CA PHE A 112 17.44 -13.40 4.05
C PHE A 112 18.60 -14.38 3.84
N PHE A 113 18.30 -15.64 3.49
CA PHE A 113 19.31 -16.64 3.18
C PHE A 113 20.20 -16.23 2.00
N ALA A 114 19.64 -15.64 0.93
CA ALA A 114 20.42 -15.17 -0.21
C ALA A 114 21.44 -14.09 0.20
N ASN A 115 21.03 -13.16 1.07
CA ASN A 115 21.94 -12.16 1.63
C ASN A 115 23.01 -12.78 2.53
N GLU A 116 22.65 -13.71 3.41
CA GLU A 116 23.64 -14.39 4.27
C GLU A 116 24.62 -15.24 3.47
N LYS A 117 24.16 -15.91 2.39
CA LYS A 117 25.03 -16.63 1.45
C LYS A 117 25.98 -15.67 0.72
N SER A 118 25.49 -14.48 0.35
CA SER A 118 26.32 -13.43 -0.25
C SER A 118 27.41 -12.95 0.70
N LYS A 119 27.06 -12.65 1.96
CA LYS A 119 28.01 -12.25 3.01
C LYS A 119 29.03 -13.34 3.31
N ALA A 120 28.60 -14.60 3.40
CA ALA A 120 29.48 -15.75 3.63
C ALA A 120 30.52 -15.94 2.51
N MET A 121 30.23 -15.42 1.32
CA MET A 121 31.11 -15.45 0.16
C MET A 121 31.83 -14.10 -0.09
N GLU A 122 31.75 -13.17 0.85
CA GLU A 122 32.35 -11.83 0.78
C GLU A 122 31.87 -11.02 -0.44
N LEU A 123 30.57 -11.08 -0.71
CA LEU A 123 29.90 -10.37 -1.81
C LEU A 123 28.97 -9.27 -1.30
N ASP A 124 28.65 -8.32 -2.17
CA ASP A 124 27.57 -7.36 -1.94
C ASP A 124 26.22 -8.10 -1.84
N THR A 125 25.31 -7.58 -1.02
CA THR A 125 23.95 -8.11 -0.87
C THR A 125 23.03 -7.48 -1.92
N VAL A 126 22.22 -8.30 -2.58
CA VAL A 126 21.21 -7.82 -3.55
C VAL A 126 20.02 -7.16 -2.85
N TYR A 127 19.67 -7.61 -1.65
CA TYR A 127 18.52 -7.08 -0.93
C TYR A 127 18.95 -6.14 0.19
N SER A 128 18.23 -5.04 0.39
CA SER A 128 18.41 -4.16 1.55
C SER A 128 17.10 -3.94 2.30
N TYR A 129 17.19 -3.77 3.61
CA TYR A 129 16.07 -3.55 4.53
C TYR A 129 16.60 -2.95 5.84
N GLU A 130 15.78 -2.16 6.53
CA GLU A 130 16.16 -1.49 7.79
C GLU A 130 15.74 -2.27 9.04
N GLY A 131 14.74 -3.15 8.90
CA GLY A 131 14.18 -3.94 9.99
C GLY A 131 13.60 -5.26 9.49
N LEU A 132 13.44 -6.23 10.38
CA LEU A 132 12.79 -7.51 10.09
C LEU A 132 11.88 -7.92 11.25
N SER A 133 10.75 -8.55 10.92
CA SER A 133 9.82 -9.13 11.89
C SER A 133 9.74 -10.63 11.71
N ARG A 134 9.58 -11.36 12.82
CA ARG A 134 9.42 -12.81 12.82
C ARG A 134 8.08 -13.23 13.40
N SER A 135 7.53 -14.31 12.86
CA SER A 135 6.41 -15.04 13.46
C SER A 135 6.87 -15.79 14.71
N SER A 136 5.91 -16.33 15.46
CA SER A 136 6.17 -17.07 16.71
C SER A 136 6.93 -18.39 16.50
N ASP A 137 6.83 -18.97 15.31
CA ASP A 137 7.56 -20.17 14.87
C ASP A 137 8.92 -19.85 14.23
N GLY A 138 9.28 -18.56 14.12
CA GLY A 138 10.65 -18.11 13.81
C GLY A 138 10.90 -17.72 12.35
N HIS A 139 9.91 -17.86 11.47
CA HIS A 139 9.97 -17.40 10.08
C HIS A 139 9.99 -15.88 10.00
N ILE A 140 10.75 -15.35 9.05
CA ILE A 140 10.70 -13.91 8.73
C ILE A 140 9.41 -13.67 7.96
N ILE A 141 8.55 -12.79 8.48
CA ILE A 141 7.23 -12.49 7.90
C ILE A 141 7.13 -11.09 7.34
N PHE A 142 8.15 -10.25 7.56
CA PHE A 142 8.20 -8.89 7.03
C PHE A 142 9.63 -8.34 7.05
N LEU A 143 9.97 -7.55 6.02
CA LEU A 143 11.20 -6.77 5.91
C LEU A 143 10.84 -5.29 5.71
N GLU A 144 11.27 -4.42 6.63
CA GLU A 144 10.99 -2.98 6.60
C GLU A 144 11.91 -2.26 5.59
N LYS A 145 11.34 -1.38 4.77
CA LYS A 145 12.02 -0.72 3.64
C LYS A 145 12.78 -1.70 2.73
N PHE A 146 12.15 -2.85 2.45
CA PHE A 146 12.70 -3.85 1.55
C PHE A 146 12.89 -3.30 0.14
N THR A 147 14.12 -3.36 -0.37
CA THR A 147 14.48 -3.00 -1.75
C THR A 147 15.40 -4.05 -2.36
N THR A 148 15.41 -4.11 -3.70
CA THR A 148 16.24 -5.04 -4.48
C THR A 148 17.15 -4.25 -5.41
N ASP A 149 18.46 -4.41 -5.27
CA ASP A 149 19.48 -3.85 -6.16
C ASP A 149 20.01 -4.95 -7.09
N PHE A 150 19.49 -4.99 -8.32
CA PHE A 150 19.92 -5.97 -9.32
C PHE A 150 21.31 -5.69 -9.92
N GLN A 151 21.92 -4.52 -9.64
CA GLN A 151 23.29 -4.23 -10.04
C GLN A 151 24.31 -4.78 -9.05
N ALA A 152 23.88 -5.15 -7.83
CA ALA A 152 24.73 -5.77 -6.82
C ALA A 152 25.19 -7.17 -7.25
N ASN A 153 26.46 -7.49 -6.97
CA ASN A 153 27.07 -8.75 -7.36
C ASN A 153 26.90 -9.87 -6.31
N GLY A 154 25.67 -10.10 -5.86
CA GLY A 154 25.31 -11.07 -4.83
C GLY A 154 24.47 -12.26 -5.34
N TYR A 155 24.14 -13.17 -4.42
CA TYR A 155 23.11 -14.18 -4.62
C TYR A 155 21.72 -13.57 -4.44
N ARG A 156 20.77 -13.99 -5.27
CA ARG A 156 19.37 -13.57 -5.21
C ARG A 156 18.43 -14.68 -5.67
N LEU A 157 17.14 -14.51 -5.45
CA LEU A 157 16.13 -15.35 -6.08
C LEU A 157 16.10 -15.10 -7.61
N PRO A 158 15.82 -16.13 -8.43
CA PRO A 158 15.62 -15.95 -9.86
C PRO A 158 14.45 -15.00 -10.12
N THR A 159 14.54 -14.18 -11.16
CA THR A 159 13.31 -13.59 -11.70
C THR A 159 12.45 -14.67 -12.34
N GLU A 160 11.15 -14.45 -12.46
CA GLU A 160 10.25 -15.36 -13.16
C GLU A 160 10.72 -15.58 -14.61
N ALA A 161 11.20 -14.53 -15.26
CA ALA A 161 11.75 -14.62 -16.62
C ALA A 161 12.97 -15.54 -16.66
N GLU A 162 13.94 -15.34 -15.76
CA GLU A 162 15.14 -16.18 -15.65
C GLU A 162 14.77 -17.65 -15.39
N TRP A 163 13.84 -17.88 -14.47
CA TRP A 163 13.40 -19.22 -14.09
C TRP A 163 12.78 -19.97 -15.29
N ILE A 164 11.85 -19.33 -16.01
CA ILE A 164 11.22 -19.94 -17.20
C ILE A 164 12.26 -20.19 -18.29
N TYR A 165 13.16 -19.24 -18.53
CA TYR A 165 14.18 -19.36 -19.57
C TYR A 165 15.14 -20.53 -19.26
N ALA A 166 15.48 -20.74 -18.00
CA ALA A 166 16.28 -21.86 -17.54
C ALA A 166 15.52 -23.21 -17.70
N ALA A 167 14.24 -23.25 -17.34
CA ALA A 167 13.42 -24.46 -17.31
C ALA A 167 12.95 -24.96 -18.70
N GLN A 168 12.68 -24.06 -19.64
CA GLN A 168 11.95 -24.38 -20.88
C GLN A 168 12.62 -25.44 -21.78
N ASN A 169 13.96 -25.51 -21.78
CA ASN A 169 14.73 -26.43 -22.64
C ASN A 169 14.83 -27.86 -22.08
N GLY A 170 14.30 -28.09 -20.88
CA GLY A 170 14.26 -29.36 -20.18
C GLY A 170 12.87 -29.79 -19.68
N TRP A 171 11.85 -28.94 -19.86
CA TRP A 171 10.54 -29.09 -19.23
C TRP A 171 9.83 -30.40 -19.62
N ASN A 172 9.69 -31.33 -18.66
CA ASN A 172 8.92 -32.55 -18.84
C ASN A 172 8.39 -33.13 -17.52
N PRO A 173 7.24 -32.65 -17.02
CA PRO A 173 6.67 -33.10 -15.75
C PRO A 173 6.21 -34.56 -15.74
N LEU A 174 6.11 -35.21 -16.91
CA LEU A 174 5.72 -36.63 -17.00
C LEU A 174 6.90 -37.60 -16.85
N LYS A 175 8.14 -37.11 -16.91
CA LYS A 175 9.34 -37.96 -16.91
C LYS A 175 10.42 -37.53 -15.92
N ASN A 176 10.58 -36.21 -15.74
CA ASN A 176 11.69 -35.62 -14.99
C ASN A 176 11.14 -34.72 -13.88
N ALA A 177 10.24 -35.26 -13.07
CA ALA A 177 9.64 -34.55 -11.95
C ALA A 177 9.21 -35.52 -10.85
N TRP A 178 9.34 -35.09 -9.60
CA TRP A 178 8.67 -35.72 -8.47
C TRP A 178 7.27 -35.12 -8.33
N THR A 179 6.24 -35.93 -8.53
CA THR A 179 4.82 -35.53 -8.61
C THR A 179 3.98 -36.43 -7.73
N SER A 180 2.68 -36.13 -7.56
CA SER A 180 1.83 -36.94 -6.68
C SER A 180 1.67 -38.39 -7.18
N GLU A 181 1.95 -38.66 -8.46
CA GLU A 181 1.88 -40.00 -9.03
C GLU A 181 3.11 -40.87 -8.76
N ASN A 182 4.26 -40.31 -8.38
CA ASN A 182 5.52 -41.06 -8.24
C ASN A 182 6.32 -40.75 -6.96
N SER A 183 5.89 -39.80 -6.14
CA SER A 183 6.65 -39.32 -4.97
C SER A 183 6.13 -39.83 -3.63
N ASP A 184 5.01 -40.54 -3.61
CA ASP A 184 4.25 -40.90 -2.38
C ASP A 184 3.84 -39.68 -1.54
N PHE A 185 3.68 -38.51 -2.17
CA PHE A 185 3.39 -37.22 -1.53
C PHE A 185 4.49 -36.77 -0.57
N GLU A 186 5.75 -37.09 -0.86
CA GLU A 186 6.92 -36.66 -0.11
C GLU A 186 7.92 -35.94 -1.02
N LYS A 187 8.69 -34.99 -0.46
CA LYS A 187 9.86 -34.42 -1.15
C LYS A 187 10.95 -35.48 -1.27
N HIS A 188 11.77 -35.39 -2.32
CA HIS A 188 12.89 -36.30 -2.56
C HIS A 188 14.22 -35.55 -2.52
N LYS A 189 15.33 -36.27 -2.44
CA LYS A 189 16.65 -35.65 -2.49
C LYS A 189 16.87 -35.00 -3.84
N VAL A 190 17.55 -33.86 -3.81
CA VAL A 190 17.83 -33.10 -5.03
C VAL A 190 18.64 -33.91 -6.04
N CYS A 191 18.33 -33.74 -7.32
CA CYS A 191 18.97 -34.41 -8.45
C CYS A 191 18.95 -35.95 -8.41
N GLU A 192 17.99 -36.57 -7.71
CA GLU A 192 17.76 -38.03 -7.84
C GLU A 192 17.21 -38.41 -9.22
N LEU A 193 16.48 -37.49 -9.86
CA LEU A 193 16.10 -37.60 -11.27
C LEU A 193 17.19 -37.01 -12.19
N PRO A 194 17.29 -37.47 -13.45
CA PRO A 194 18.32 -36.98 -14.37
C PRO A 194 18.20 -35.48 -14.66
N LYS A 195 19.36 -34.80 -14.65
CA LYS A 195 19.49 -33.41 -15.10
C LYS A 195 19.04 -33.23 -16.55
N ASP A 196 18.54 -32.05 -16.87
CA ASP A 196 18.16 -31.65 -18.21
C ASP A 196 19.38 -31.28 -19.09
N LYS A 197 19.13 -30.76 -20.30
CA LYS A 197 20.18 -30.37 -21.25
C LYS A 197 20.96 -29.14 -20.82
N ASN A 198 20.38 -28.29 -19.97
CA ASN A 198 21.07 -27.18 -19.36
C ASN A 198 21.91 -27.66 -18.17
N GLY A 199 21.68 -28.85 -17.64
CA GLY A 199 22.37 -29.39 -16.47
C GLY A 199 21.64 -29.13 -15.16
N LEU A 200 20.37 -28.73 -15.24
CA LEU A 200 19.50 -28.44 -14.08
C LEU A 200 18.67 -29.67 -13.73
N CYS A 201 18.37 -29.89 -12.46
CA CYS A 201 17.42 -30.89 -12.00
C CYS A 201 16.26 -30.23 -11.25
N ASP A 202 15.17 -31.00 -11.11
CA ASP A 202 14.01 -30.66 -10.28
C ASP A 202 13.34 -29.31 -10.61
N MET A 203 13.53 -28.79 -11.84
CA MET A 203 12.81 -27.60 -12.32
C MET A 203 11.29 -27.83 -12.38
N ALA A 204 10.85 -29.10 -12.45
CA ALA A 204 9.44 -29.48 -12.39
C ALA A 204 9.23 -30.49 -11.25
N GLY A 205 8.21 -30.27 -10.43
CA GLY A 205 7.92 -31.13 -9.27
C GLY A 205 8.91 -30.95 -8.13
N ASN A 206 8.98 -31.93 -7.25
CA ASN A 206 9.69 -31.86 -5.97
C ASN A 206 9.15 -30.73 -5.08
N VAL A 207 9.62 -29.50 -5.18
CA VAL A 207 9.07 -28.38 -4.39
C VAL A 207 8.75 -27.17 -5.26
N LEU A 208 7.70 -26.43 -4.89
CA LEU A 208 7.44 -25.12 -5.48
C LEU A 208 8.57 -24.17 -5.12
N GLU A 209 8.97 -23.29 -6.04
CA GLU A 209 10.12 -22.43 -5.84
C GLU A 209 9.73 -20.95 -5.84
N TRP A 210 10.17 -20.22 -4.81
CA TRP A 210 10.10 -18.77 -4.76
C TRP A 210 10.90 -18.12 -5.90
N THR A 211 10.32 -17.09 -6.50
CA THR A 211 11.00 -16.17 -7.42
C THR A 211 11.01 -14.76 -6.85
N ASN A 212 11.78 -13.86 -7.46
CA ASN A 212 11.92 -12.47 -7.00
C ASN A 212 10.65 -11.62 -7.26
N ASP A 213 9.78 -12.06 -8.16
CA ASP A 213 8.81 -11.20 -8.82
C ASP A 213 7.53 -11.02 -7.99
N TRP A 214 7.14 -9.76 -7.80
CA TRP A 214 5.75 -9.43 -7.50
C TRP A 214 4.86 -9.82 -8.68
N LEU A 215 3.69 -10.39 -8.38
CA LEU A 215 2.76 -10.86 -9.39
C LEU A 215 2.20 -9.68 -10.22
N SER A 216 2.74 -9.49 -11.41
CA SER A 216 2.22 -8.50 -12.36
C SER A 216 0.93 -8.95 -13.05
N SER A 217 -0.05 -8.04 -13.15
CA SER A 217 -1.30 -8.22 -13.91
C SER A 217 -1.19 -7.79 -15.39
N ALA A 218 0.00 -7.35 -15.83
CA ALA A 218 0.23 -6.82 -17.18
C ALA A 218 -0.03 -7.86 -18.29
N LYS A 219 -0.40 -7.36 -19.48
CA LYS A 219 -0.74 -8.18 -20.65
C LYS A 219 -0.22 -7.53 -21.93
N ASP A 220 0.15 -8.35 -22.91
CA ASP A 220 0.57 -7.93 -24.26
C ASP A 220 1.73 -6.93 -24.32
N ILE A 221 2.68 -7.05 -23.38
CA ILE A 221 3.87 -6.21 -23.29
C ILE A 221 5.14 -6.93 -23.76
N SER A 222 6.09 -6.17 -24.28
CA SER A 222 7.47 -6.62 -24.52
C SER A 222 8.40 -5.68 -23.76
N VAL A 223 9.19 -6.23 -22.85
CA VAL A 223 10.10 -5.47 -21.99
C VAL A 223 11.49 -6.08 -21.97
N GLU A 224 12.49 -5.31 -21.57
CA GLU A 224 13.84 -5.82 -21.31
C GLU A 224 14.02 -6.14 -19.82
N ASN A 225 14.64 -7.27 -19.50
CA ASN A 225 15.01 -7.66 -18.14
C ASN A 225 13.84 -7.62 -17.14
N PHE A 226 12.73 -8.28 -17.49
CA PHE A 226 11.55 -8.37 -16.62
C PHE A 226 11.90 -8.97 -15.24
N ALA A 227 11.44 -8.29 -14.20
CA ALA A 227 11.65 -8.66 -12.78
C ALA A 227 10.37 -8.41 -11.95
N GLY A 228 9.20 -8.72 -12.51
CA GLY A 228 7.91 -8.59 -11.84
C GLY A 228 7.34 -7.17 -11.90
N ALA A 229 6.26 -6.93 -11.14
CA ALA A 229 5.73 -5.59 -10.93
C ALA A 229 6.66 -4.76 -10.03
N SER A 230 6.60 -3.43 -10.14
CA SER A 230 7.42 -2.51 -9.33
C SER A 230 7.04 -2.46 -7.86
N HIS A 231 5.81 -2.87 -7.53
CA HIS A 231 5.34 -3.04 -6.16
C HIS A 231 4.44 -4.27 -6.06
N ALA A 232 4.21 -4.70 -4.82
CA ALA A 232 3.19 -5.66 -4.46
C ALA A 232 1.81 -5.23 -5.00
N ASN A 233 1.06 -6.17 -5.56
CA ASN A 233 -0.36 -5.94 -5.88
C ASN A 233 -1.19 -5.83 -4.59
N SER A 234 -2.49 -5.57 -4.70
CA SER A 234 -3.39 -5.44 -3.53
C SER A 234 -3.45 -6.67 -2.61
N LEU A 235 -2.99 -7.84 -3.08
CA LEU A 235 -2.89 -9.08 -2.33
C LEU A 235 -1.46 -9.43 -1.89
N SER A 236 -0.49 -8.57 -2.22
CA SER A 236 0.96 -8.78 -2.03
C SER A 236 1.47 -10.10 -2.59
N GLU A 237 0.98 -10.50 -3.76
CA GLU A 237 1.32 -11.80 -4.32
C GLU A 237 2.75 -11.86 -4.88
N VAL A 238 3.47 -12.92 -4.52
CA VAL A 238 4.81 -13.25 -5.05
C VAL A 238 4.70 -14.49 -5.92
N VAL A 239 5.44 -14.49 -7.03
CA VAL A 239 5.40 -15.59 -7.99
C VAL A 239 6.15 -16.82 -7.47
N VAL A 240 5.51 -17.98 -7.57
CA VAL A 240 6.12 -19.31 -7.35
C VAL A 240 6.04 -20.17 -8.60
N LYS A 241 7.01 -21.08 -8.75
CA LYS A 241 7.25 -21.87 -9.97
C LYS A 241 7.51 -23.35 -9.71
N GLY A 242 7.39 -24.18 -10.74
CA GLY A 242 7.83 -25.59 -10.72
C GLY A 242 6.78 -26.63 -10.36
N GLY A 243 5.77 -26.28 -9.57
CA GLY A 243 4.92 -27.28 -8.92
C GLY A 243 5.70 -28.08 -7.87
N SER A 244 5.06 -29.04 -7.22
CA SER A 244 5.68 -29.82 -6.13
C SER A 244 5.24 -31.29 -6.19
N TYR A 245 5.83 -32.11 -5.31
CA TYR A 245 5.52 -33.52 -5.11
C TYR A 245 4.03 -33.79 -4.83
N ARG A 246 3.25 -32.78 -4.40
CA ARG A 246 1.81 -32.91 -4.13
C ARG A 246 0.94 -32.70 -5.38
N ASN A 247 1.51 -32.15 -6.44
CA ASN A 247 0.77 -31.82 -7.66
C ASN A 247 0.83 -33.01 -8.63
N ALA A 248 -0.31 -33.30 -9.26
CA ALA A 248 -0.34 -34.22 -10.41
C ALA A 248 0.50 -33.65 -11.55
N ALA A 249 1.21 -34.50 -12.29
CA ALA A 249 2.07 -34.09 -13.41
C ALA A 249 1.31 -33.24 -14.46
N ALA A 250 0.02 -33.50 -14.66
CA ALA A 250 -0.85 -32.75 -15.56
C ALA A 250 -1.11 -31.30 -15.11
N ASN A 251 -0.96 -31.01 -13.80
CA ASN A 251 -1.18 -29.69 -13.21
C ASN A 251 0.11 -28.87 -13.09
N ILE A 252 1.26 -29.47 -13.39
CA ILE A 252 2.58 -28.81 -13.37
C ILE A 252 2.85 -28.20 -14.75
N GLN A 253 2.64 -26.90 -14.89
CA GLN A 253 2.85 -26.17 -16.14
C GLN A 253 3.97 -25.14 -16.00
N LEU A 254 4.80 -25.01 -17.05
CA LEU A 254 5.97 -24.13 -17.10
C LEU A 254 5.64 -22.66 -16.76
N LYS A 255 4.45 -22.21 -17.14
CA LYS A 255 4.00 -20.81 -17.03
C LYS A 255 3.03 -20.56 -15.87
N ASN A 256 2.80 -21.55 -15.00
CA ASN A 256 2.06 -21.30 -13.75
C ASN A 256 2.85 -20.28 -12.90
N ARG A 257 2.14 -19.47 -12.10
CA ARG A 257 2.73 -18.36 -11.32
C ARG A 257 2.37 -18.34 -9.84
N GLY A 258 1.54 -19.27 -9.40
CA GLY A 258 0.98 -19.30 -8.06
C GLY A 258 0.64 -20.72 -7.62
N ASP A 259 -0.06 -20.83 -6.49
CA ASP A 259 -0.51 -22.07 -5.89
C ASP A 259 -2.06 -22.10 -5.78
N VAL A 260 -2.62 -23.13 -5.13
CA VAL A 260 -4.07 -23.29 -4.91
C VAL A 260 -4.67 -22.12 -4.11
N TYR A 261 -3.88 -21.52 -3.21
CA TYR A 261 -4.23 -20.33 -2.45
C TYR A 261 -3.35 -19.14 -2.88
N THR A 262 -3.82 -17.93 -2.61
CA THR A 262 -3.05 -16.68 -2.78
C THR A 262 -1.68 -16.83 -2.12
N VAL A 263 -0.62 -16.45 -2.84
CA VAL A 263 0.77 -16.67 -2.41
C VAL A 263 1.35 -15.37 -1.89
N SER A 264 1.25 -15.13 -0.58
CA SER A 264 1.83 -13.94 0.05
C SER A 264 3.30 -14.17 0.47
N PRO A 265 4.10 -13.11 0.72
CA PRO A 265 5.52 -13.24 1.02
C PRO A 265 5.79 -13.80 2.42
N ALA A 266 4.82 -13.67 3.32
CA ALA A 266 4.88 -14.17 4.69
C ALA A 266 4.49 -15.65 4.81
N MET A 267 3.79 -16.18 3.81
CA MET A 267 3.39 -17.59 3.81
C MET A 267 4.60 -18.50 3.66
N HIS A 268 4.55 -19.64 4.35
CA HIS A 268 5.48 -20.75 4.22
C HIS A 268 4.68 -22.05 4.22
N ALA A 269 5.17 -23.06 3.53
CA ALA A 269 4.54 -24.37 3.50
C ALA A 269 5.56 -25.48 3.24
N ALA A 270 5.26 -26.68 3.74
CA ALA A 270 6.13 -27.86 3.67
C ALA A 270 6.55 -28.30 2.25
N TYR A 271 5.91 -27.77 1.22
CA TYR A 271 6.14 -28.08 -0.20
C TYR A 271 6.67 -26.88 -1.00
N VAL A 272 6.99 -25.75 -0.34
CA VAL A 272 7.55 -24.55 -0.96
C VAL A 272 8.98 -24.33 -0.45
N GLY A 273 9.92 -24.23 -1.38
CA GLY A 273 11.34 -23.94 -1.19
C GLY A 273 11.80 -22.88 -2.20
N PHE A 274 13.08 -22.91 -2.57
CA PHE A 274 13.65 -21.96 -3.53
C PHE A 274 15.00 -22.44 -4.08
N ARG A 275 15.47 -21.77 -5.14
CA ARG A 275 16.84 -21.85 -5.65
C ARG A 275 17.41 -20.44 -5.85
N LEU A 276 18.73 -20.30 -5.98
CA LEU A 276 19.35 -18.99 -6.18
C LEU A 276 19.91 -18.80 -7.58
N VAL A 277 20.04 -17.53 -7.96
CA VAL A 277 20.79 -17.08 -9.13
C VAL A 277 21.85 -16.06 -8.73
N ARG A 278 22.78 -15.83 -9.65
CA ARG A 278 23.76 -14.75 -9.58
C ARG A 278 24.02 -14.19 -10.97
N GLY A 279 24.01 -12.86 -11.07
CA GLY A 279 24.23 -12.12 -12.30
C GLY A 279 23.83 -10.65 -12.10
N ILE A 280 24.64 -9.74 -12.65
CA ILE A 280 24.39 -8.30 -12.65
C ILE A 280 23.41 -7.99 -13.77
N VAL A 281 22.35 -7.24 -13.44
CA VAL A 281 21.37 -6.74 -14.39
C VAL A 281 21.48 -5.22 -14.41
N ASP A 282 21.95 -4.67 -15.52
CA ASP A 282 22.27 -3.25 -15.63
C ASP A 282 21.04 -2.34 -15.41
N PHE A 283 19.84 -2.82 -15.77
CA PHE A 283 18.57 -2.15 -15.50
C PHE A 283 17.42 -3.17 -15.63
N ILE A 284 16.29 -2.91 -14.99
CA ILE A 284 15.06 -3.69 -15.13
C ILE A 284 13.97 -2.85 -15.77
N GLN A 285 13.08 -3.46 -16.54
CA GLN A 285 11.88 -2.79 -17.04
C GLN A 285 10.65 -3.50 -16.47
N GLN A 286 10.03 -2.86 -15.49
CA GLN A 286 8.85 -3.40 -14.81
C GLN A 286 7.57 -2.77 -15.39
N PRO A 287 6.48 -3.52 -15.54
CA PRO A 287 5.19 -2.94 -15.92
C PRO A 287 4.42 -2.45 -14.69
N GLU A 288 3.66 -1.37 -14.87
CA GLU A 288 2.68 -0.86 -13.91
C GLU A 288 1.40 -1.70 -13.91
N GLU A 289 0.67 -1.69 -12.80
CA GLU A 289 -0.72 -2.19 -12.78
C GLU A 289 -1.57 -1.36 -13.76
N GLY A 290 -2.15 -2.02 -14.77
CA GLY A 290 -2.93 -1.36 -15.82
C GLY A 290 -2.28 -1.29 -17.21
N GLY A 291 -1.07 -1.83 -17.39
CA GLY A 291 -0.47 -2.07 -18.71
C GLY A 291 0.45 -0.96 -19.25
N GLY A 292 0.82 0.00 -18.40
CA GLY A 292 1.93 0.93 -18.68
C GLY A 292 3.30 0.29 -18.40
N LEU A 293 4.34 0.77 -19.07
CA LEU A 293 5.73 0.50 -18.67
C LEU A 293 6.05 1.44 -17.52
N ALA A 294 6.44 0.92 -16.36
CA ALA A 294 6.96 1.73 -15.27
C ALA A 294 8.27 2.34 -15.75
N TRP A 295 8.29 3.66 -15.80
CA TRP A 295 9.52 4.40 -15.85
C TRP A 295 10.06 4.45 -14.42
N GLU A 296 11.36 4.28 -14.23
CA GLU A 296 12.00 4.36 -12.91
C GLU A 296 11.90 5.81 -12.38
N TRP A 297 10.88 6.10 -11.57
CA TRP A 297 10.69 7.40 -10.91
C TRP A 297 11.13 7.29 -9.45
N ASN A 298 12.29 7.86 -9.13
CA ASN A 298 12.96 7.64 -7.83
C ASN A 298 12.63 8.74 -6.80
N VAL A 299 11.34 8.94 -6.48
CA VAL A 299 10.97 9.76 -5.32
C VAL A 299 10.88 8.88 -4.07
N GLN A 300 11.70 9.20 -3.07
CA GLN A 300 11.76 8.48 -1.81
C GLN A 300 11.19 9.32 -0.67
N VAL A 301 10.34 8.71 0.17
CA VAL A 301 9.83 9.36 1.38
C VAL A 301 10.87 9.26 2.50
N GLN A 302 11.23 10.39 3.08
CA GLN A 302 12.32 10.53 4.07
C GLN A 302 11.82 10.52 5.53
N THR A 303 10.51 10.46 5.75
CA THR A 303 9.88 10.54 7.07
C THR A 303 8.72 9.56 7.20
N SER A 304 8.40 9.17 8.44
CA SER A 304 7.21 8.38 8.75
C SER A 304 5.98 9.26 8.95
N ALA A 305 4.78 8.68 8.89
CA ALA A 305 3.56 9.41 9.26
C ALA A 305 3.56 9.78 10.76
N SER A 306 4.08 8.92 11.63
CA SER A 306 4.17 9.19 13.08
C SER A 306 4.95 10.48 13.35
N GLU A 307 6.08 10.66 12.66
CA GLU A 307 6.94 11.82 12.83
C GLU A 307 6.28 13.11 12.31
N ILE A 308 5.62 13.05 11.15
CA ILE A 308 4.84 14.18 10.60
C ILE A 308 3.67 14.55 11.52
N LYS A 309 2.88 13.58 11.97
CA LYS A 309 1.74 13.79 12.89
C LYS A 309 2.22 14.42 14.20
N LYS A 310 3.35 13.96 14.75
CA LYS A 310 3.95 14.53 15.97
C LYS A 310 4.42 15.97 15.79
N LYS A 311 4.95 16.33 14.62
CA LYS A 311 5.42 17.69 14.32
C LYS A 311 4.26 18.65 14.08
N LEU A 312 3.28 18.23 13.28
CA LEU A 312 2.19 19.10 12.82
C LEU A 312 0.98 19.08 13.77
N GLY A 313 0.88 18.10 14.66
CA GLY A 313 -0.26 17.96 15.58
C GLY A 313 -1.57 17.61 14.87
N ALA A 314 -1.51 17.10 13.64
CA ALA A 314 -2.67 16.73 12.84
C ALA A 314 -2.75 15.22 12.62
N LEU A 315 -3.97 14.67 12.61
CA LEU A 315 -4.20 13.23 12.39
C LEU A 315 -4.03 12.82 10.92
N ASN A 316 -4.33 13.73 9.99
CA ASN A 316 -4.19 13.53 8.56
C ASN A 316 -3.33 14.65 7.96
N SER A 317 -2.42 14.27 7.07
CA SER A 317 -1.63 15.21 6.28
C SER A 317 -1.32 14.63 4.90
N VAL A 318 -1.25 15.51 3.91
CA VAL A 318 -1.00 15.15 2.51
C VAL A 318 -0.03 16.15 1.91
N LEU A 319 1.09 15.66 1.39
CA LEU A 319 2.02 16.43 0.59
C LEU A 319 1.71 16.20 -0.89
N ALA A 320 1.60 17.25 -1.69
CA ALA A 320 1.57 17.18 -3.14
C ALA A 320 2.74 17.98 -3.72
N PHE A 321 3.25 17.58 -4.88
CA PHE A 321 4.38 18.20 -5.56
C PHE A 321 4.36 17.85 -7.05
N ARG A 322 5.10 18.61 -7.86
CA ARG A 322 5.42 18.23 -9.24
C ARG A 322 6.73 17.45 -9.23
N ASP A 323 6.75 16.28 -9.85
CA ASP A 323 8.01 15.69 -10.31
C ASP A 323 8.33 16.34 -11.67
N ASP A 324 9.38 17.14 -11.74
CA ASP A 324 9.70 17.88 -12.96
C ASP A 324 10.39 17.02 -14.03
N GLU A 325 10.99 15.90 -13.66
CA GLU A 325 11.54 14.95 -14.65
C GLU A 325 10.43 14.38 -15.53
N THR A 326 9.25 14.18 -14.93
CA THR A 326 8.09 13.57 -15.58
C THR A 326 7.04 14.61 -16.00
N GLY A 327 7.00 15.74 -15.30
CA GLY A 327 5.94 16.75 -15.39
C GLY A 327 4.64 16.38 -14.66
N ASN A 328 4.61 15.21 -14.00
CA ASN A 328 3.42 14.68 -13.35
C ASN A 328 3.20 15.27 -11.96
N LEU A 329 2.00 14.99 -11.43
CA LEU A 329 1.64 15.26 -10.06
C LEU A 329 2.01 14.07 -9.15
N GLY A 330 2.94 14.28 -8.23
CA GLY A 330 3.22 13.38 -7.12
C GLY A 330 2.48 13.78 -5.84
N TYR A 331 2.08 12.81 -5.02
CA TYR A 331 1.58 13.06 -3.68
C TYR A 331 1.93 11.95 -2.69
N ILE A 332 2.01 12.30 -1.40
CA ILE A 332 2.27 11.40 -0.28
C ILE A 332 1.16 11.60 0.77
N ARG A 333 0.49 10.51 1.15
CA ARG A 333 -0.49 10.51 2.26
C ARG A 333 0.15 9.93 3.52
N PHE A 334 0.22 10.70 4.59
CA PHE A 334 0.76 10.27 5.88
C PHE A 334 -0.30 9.57 6.74
N ALA A 335 -0.87 8.48 6.21
CA ALA A 335 -1.92 7.70 6.87
C ALA A 335 -1.42 6.34 7.43
N SER A 336 -0.27 5.84 6.97
CA SER A 336 0.35 4.60 7.43
C SER A 336 1.74 4.86 8.01
N SER A 337 2.28 3.90 8.76
CA SER A 337 3.65 3.99 9.29
C SER A 337 4.68 4.24 8.19
N ASN A 338 4.49 3.62 7.01
CA ASN A 338 5.35 3.74 5.84
C ASN A 338 4.58 4.40 4.68
N PRO A 339 4.52 5.74 4.65
CA PRO A 339 3.92 6.47 3.55
C PRO A 339 4.70 6.22 2.25
N THR A 340 3.97 6.08 1.14
CA THR A 340 4.53 5.91 -0.20
C THR A 340 4.17 7.11 -1.08
N VAL A 341 4.99 7.33 -2.11
CA VAL A 341 4.68 8.29 -3.17
C VAL A 341 3.68 7.65 -4.12
N VAL A 342 2.68 8.41 -4.52
CA VAL A 342 1.78 8.08 -5.62
C VAL A 342 1.92 9.18 -6.66
N GLU A 343 2.21 8.78 -7.90
CA GLU A 343 2.34 9.69 -9.03
C GLU A 343 1.19 9.47 -10.00
N ILE A 344 0.49 10.54 -10.35
CA ILE A 344 -0.61 10.51 -11.31
C ILE A 344 -0.02 10.78 -12.69
N VAL A 345 0.09 9.72 -13.49
CA VAL A 345 0.54 9.82 -14.88
C VAL A 345 -0.39 10.74 -15.67
N ASP A 346 0.15 11.82 -16.21
CA ASP A 346 -0.60 12.84 -16.91
C ASP A 346 0.00 13.18 -18.28
N THR A 347 -0.84 13.74 -19.14
CA THR A 347 -0.41 14.40 -20.39
C THR A 347 -0.33 15.92 -20.25
N LEU A 348 -0.76 16.44 -19.11
CA LEU A 348 -0.75 17.86 -18.78
C LEU A 348 0.47 18.21 -17.94
N ASP A 349 1.07 19.37 -18.23
CA ASP A 349 2.04 19.97 -17.33
C ASP A 349 1.35 20.44 -16.04
N VAL A 350 1.78 19.88 -14.90
CA VAL A 350 1.25 20.24 -13.57
C VAL A 350 2.17 21.24 -12.87
N TYR A 351 1.75 22.49 -12.70
CA TYR A 351 2.46 23.51 -11.92
C TYR A 351 1.57 24.07 -10.81
N HIS A 352 2.19 24.47 -9.70
CA HIS A 352 1.50 25.03 -8.52
C HIS A 352 0.33 24.15 -8.04
N PRO A 353 0.55 22.85 -7.75
CA PRO A 353 -0.48 22.01 -7.18
C PRO A 353 -0.87 22.53 -5.79
N VAL A 354 -2.17 22.64 -5.53
CA VAL A 354 -2.71 23.08 -4.24
C VAL A 354 -3.88 22.18 -3.82
N ILE A 355 -3.76 21.61 -2.63
CA ILE A 355 -4.69 20.62 -2.08
C ILE A 355 -5.94 21.34 -1.54
N SER A 356 -7.13 20.76 -1.77
CA SER A 356 -8.39 21.31 -1.30
C SER A 356 -8.49 21.32 0.24
N PRO A 357 -9.34 22.19 0.83
CA PRO A 357 -9.46 22.29 2.29
C PRO A 357 -9.83 20.99 3.02
N ASP A 358 -10.38 20.01 2.30
CA ASP A 358 -10.76 18.68 2.81
C ASP A 358 -9.75 17.56 2.45
N GLY A 359 -8.62 17.88 1.81
CA GLY A 359 -7.58 16.91 1.45
C GLY A 359 -7.95 15.94 0.32
N SER A 360 -9.12 16.11 -0.32
CA SER A 360 -9.68 15.13 -1.26
C SER A 360 -9.44 15.48 -2.73
N LYS A 361 -9.12 16.74 -3.05
CA LYS A 361 -8.93 17.24 -4.41
C LYS A 361 -7.65 18.07 -4.51
N ILE A 362 -7.27 18.33 -5.75
CA ILE A 362 -6.12 19.17 -6.05
C ILE A 362 -6.41 20.08 -7.24
N ALA A 363 -6.07 21.35 -7.09
CA ALA A 363 -6.09 22.33 -8.17
C ALA A 363 -4.66 22.56 -8.65
N PHE A 364 -4.45 22.77 -9.94
CA PHE A 364 -3.13 23.09 -10.50
C PHE A 364 -3.29 23.90 -11.78
N CYS A 365 -2.19 24.48 -12.26
CA CYS A 365 -2.15 25.19 -13.53
C CYS A 365 -1.05 24.69 -14.47
N THR A 366 -1.06 25.13 -15.73
CA THR A 366 -0.16 24.60 -16.77
C THR A 366 1.07 25.46 -17.05
N LYS A 367 1.36 26.48 -16.23
CA LYS A 367 2.59 27.28 -16.33
C LYS A 367 3.13 27.68 -14.96
N PRO A 368 4.46 27.78 -14.78
CA PRO A 368 5.07 28.24 -13.55
C PRO A 368 5.05 29.77 -13.42
N GLU A 369 5.47 30.26 -12.25
CA GLU A 369 5.61 31.70 -11.98
C GLU A 369 6.70 32.31 -12.90
N GLY A 370 6.55 33.57 -13.29
CA GLY A 370 7.55 34.29 -14.08
C GLY A 370 7.52 34.00 -15.59
N ILE A 371 6.66 33.09 -16.06
CA ILE A 371 6.56 32.74 -17.49
C ILE A 371 5.37 33.42 -18.17
N SER A 372 5.62 34.03 -19.33
CA SER A 372 4.62 34.71 -20.16
C SER A 372 3.66 33.77 -20.89
N GLY A 373 2.46 34.27 -21.18
CA GLY A 373 1.42 33.60 -21.98
C GLY A 373 0.33 32.92 -21.14
N ASN A 374 -0.66 32.34 -21.80
CA ASN A 374 -1.85 31.81 -21.13
C ASN A 374 -1.56 30.52 -20.36
N SER A 375 -2.16 30.41 -19.19
CA SER A 375 -2.16 29.20 -18.36
C SER A 375 -3.58 28.66 -18.24
N SER A 376 -3.75 27.34 -18.18
CA SER A 376 -5.03 26.71 -17.88
C SER A 376 -5.07 26.22 -16.44
N LEU A 377 -6.24 26.26 -15.79
CA LEU A 377 -6.46 25.77 -14.43
C LEU A 377 -7.36 24.56 -14.45
N TYR A 378 -6.95 23.53 -13.70
CA TYR A 378 -7.66 22.26 -13.58
C TYR A 378 -7.88 21.90 -12.11
N VAL A 379 -8.91 21.10 -11.85
CA VAL A 379 -9.15 20.42 -10.57
C VAL A 379 -9.39 18.93 -10.84
N ARG A 380 -8.86 18.04 -10.01
CA ARG A 380 -9.15 16.60 -10.02
C ARG A 380 -9.24 16.03 -8.62
N ASP A 381 -9.69 14.79 -8.50
CA ASP A 381 -9.58 14.03 -7.27
C ASP A 381 -8.12 13.68 -6.99
N LEU A 382 -7.72 13.77 -5.72
CA LEU A 382 -6.39 13.39 -5.28
C LEU A 382 -6.38 11.90 -4.92
N ASN A 383 -6.38 11.04 -5.93
CA ASN A 383 -6.31 9.58 -5.80
C ASN A 383 -5.37 8.99 -6.87
N GLU A 384 -5.07 7.69 -6.78
CA GLU A 384 -4.15 6.98 -7.68
C GLU A 384 -4.47 7.20 -9.17
N THR A 385 -5.75 7.25 -9.52
CA THR A 385 -6.19 7.43 -10.92
C THR A 385 -6.25 8.88 -11.38
N GLY A 386 -6.15 9.86 -10.46
CA GLY A 386 -6.38 11.27 -10.75
C GLY A 386 -7.77 11.55 -11.36
N SER A 387 -8.81 10.84 -10.90
CA SER A 387 -10.15 10.87 -11.52
C SER A 387 -10.83 12.24 -11.49
N ASN A 388 -11.91 12.38 -12.28
CA ASN A 388 -12.79 13.55 -12.29
C ASN A 388 -12.09 14.88 -12.61
N LEU A 389 -11.14 14.84 -13.54
CA LEU A 389 -10.47 16.03 -14.06
C LEU A 389 -11.45 17.01 -14.73
N VAL A 390 -11.47 18.24 -14.25
CA VAL A 390 -12.28 19.34 -14.79
C VAL A 390 -11.43 20.57 -15.03
N LYS A 391 -11.67 21.25 -16.15
CA LYS A 391 -10.98 22.48 -16.57
C LYS A 391 -11.86 23.71 -16.30
N LEU A 392 -11.27 24.79 -15.83
CA LEU A 392 -11.94 26.08 -15.77
C LEU A 392 -12.02 26.73 -17.16
N ASP A 393 -13.23 27.09 -17.61
CA ASP A 393 -13.48 27.69 -18.93
C ASP A 393 -13.25 29.22 -18.92
N VAL A 394 -11.98 29.62 -18.94
CA VAL A 394 -11.52 31.01 -19.06
C VAL A 394 -10.29 31.11 -19.96
N GLU A 395 -9.99 32.30 -20.47
CA GLU A 395 -8.85 32.54 -21.37
C GLU A 395 -7.49 32.20 -20.72
N SER A 396 -7.32 32.56 -19.45
CA SER A 396 -6.09 32.30 -18.70
C SER A 396 -6.37 32.27 -17.19
N ALA A 397 -5.80 31.27 -16.51
CA ALA A 397 -5.81 31.10 -15.07
C ALA A 397 -4.50 30.44 -14.60
N ALA A 398 -3.78 31.10 -13.70
CA ALA A 398 -2.50 30.66 -13.15
C ALA A 398 -2.49 30.75 -11.62
N ILE A 399 -1.65 29.92 -11.00
CA ILE A 399 -1.34 29.87 -9.56
C ILE A 399 -2.64 29.83 -8.73
N PRO A 400 -3.39 28.71 -8.79
CA PRO A 400 -4.60 28.55 -8.01
C PRO A 400 -4.31 28.54 -6.51
N ARG A 401 -5.23 29.06 -5.70
CA ARG A 401 -5.23 28.94 -4.24
C ARG A 401 -6.64 28.69 -3.73
N TRP A 402 -6.82 27.73 -2.83
CA TRP A 402 -8.11 27.47 -2.21
C TRP A 402 -8.44 28.52 -1.14
N ARG A 403 -9.73 28.81 -0.98
CA ARG A 403 -10.24 29.62 0.12
C ARG A 403 -11.64 29.16 0.54
N VAL A 404 -11.95 29.35 1.82
CA VAL A 404 -13.26 28.99 2.41
C VAL A 404 -13.95 30.26 2.90
N LEU A 405 -15.11 30.58 2.32
CA LEU A 405 -15.93 31.73 2.70
C LEU A 405 -17.26 31.23 3.30
N GLY A 406 -17.28 31.08 4.62
CA GLY A 406 -18.42 30.49 5.31
C GLY A 406 -18.53 28.99 4.98
N ALA A 407 -19.60 28.57 4.32
CA ALA A 407 -19.79 27.19 3.86
C ALA A 407 -19.32 26.96 2.40
N ASP A 408 -18.92 28.02 1.69
CA ASP A 408 -18.58 27.95 0.28
C ASP A 408 -17.07 27.83 0.07
N THR A 409 -16.66 26.82 -0.71
CA THR A 409 -15.28 26.65 -1.17
C THR A 409 -15.08 27.36 -2.51
N GLN A 410 -14.02 28.15 -2.62
CA GLN A 410 -13.66 28.88 -3.85
C GLN A 410 -12.18 28.71 -4.19
N ILE A 411 -11.84 28.95 -5.44
CA ILE A 411 -10.45 28.99 -5.94
C ILE A 411 -10.16 30.41 -6.41
N VAL A 412 -9.10 31.00 -5.85
CA VAL A 412 -8.53 32.27 -6.30
C VAL A 412 -7.44 31.97 -7.34
N TYR A 413 -7.40 32.75 -8.42
CA TYR A 413 -6.38 32.62 -9.46
C TYR A 413 -6.08 33.97 -10.10
N VAL A 414 -4.95 34.06 -10.80
CA VAL A 414 -4.55 35.26 -11.56
C VAL A 414 -4.61 35.01 -13.07
N THR A 415 -4.88 36.04 -13.85
CA THR A 415 -4.90 35.93 -15.32
C THR A 415 -3.50 35.86 -15.95
N SER A 416 -2.47 36.27 -15.21
CA SER A 416 -1.05 36.22 -15.61
C SER A 416 -0.16 36.17 -14.37
N ALA A 417 0.91 35.37 -14.42
CA ALA A 417 1.95 35.29 -13.40
C ALA A 417 3.34 35.71 -13.93
N ALA A 418 3.39 36.40 -15.08
CA ALA A 418 4.62 36.60 -15.84
C ALA A 418 5.57 37.66 -15.26
N ASN A 419 5.07 38.85 -14.96
CA ASN A 419 5.88 39.96 -14.46
C ASN A 419 5.01 40.96 -13.68
N ASN A 420 5.53 41.46 -12.57
CA ASN A 420 4.89 42.49 -11.76
C ASN A 420 5.75 43.75 -11.55
N ALA A 421 6.89 43.89 -12.24
CA ALA A 421 7.80 45.03 -12.06
C ALA A 421 7.23 46.37 -12.55
N ASN A 422 6.46 46.36 -13.65
CA ASN A 422 5.86 47.56 -14.23
C ASN A 422 4.40 47.73 -13.79
N ASP A 423 4.06 48.86 -13.17
CA ASP A 423 2.71 49.17 -12.68
C ASP A 423 1.62 49.07 -13.76
N VAL A 424 1.89 49.53 -14.97
CA VAL A 424 0.91 49.57 -16.07
C VAL A 424 0.66 48.17 -16.60
N GLU A 425 1.72 47.38 -16.82
CA GLU A 425 1.61 46.01 -17.30
C GLU A 425 0.95 45.10 -16.26
N TRP A 426 1.35 45.23 -14.99
CA TRP A 426 0.78 44.45 -13.90
C TRP A 426 -0.72 44.70 -13.74
N LYS A 427 -1.18 45.96 -13.86
CA LYS A 427 -2.61 46.32 -13.79
C LYS A 427 -3.44 45.82 -14.97
N GLN A 428 -2.83 45.38 -16.07
CA GLN A 428 -3.56 44.69 -17.15
C GLN A 428 -3.96 43.26 -16.74
N ALA A 429 -3.23 42.65 -15.81
CA ALA A 429 -3.63 41.39 -15.18
C ALA A 429 -4.71 41.63 -14.11
N SER A 430 -5.33 40.56 -13.65
CA SER A 430 -6.35 40.63 -12.60
C SER A 430 -6.39 39.35 -11.77
N THR A 431 -6.90 39.48 -10.55
CA THR A 431 -7.14 38.37 -9.63
C THR A 431 -8.63 38.09 -9.57
N TRP A 432 -8.99 36.83 -9.70
CA TRP A 432 -10.35 36.33 -9.80
C TRP A 432 -10.61 35.27 -8.74
N SER A 433 -11.89 35.05 -8.43
CA SER A 433 -12.34 33.94 -7.61
C SER A 433 -13.46 33.19 -8.30
N VAL A 434 -13.46 31.87 -8.20
CA VAL A 434 -14.51 31.00 -8.75
C VAL A 434 -14.98 30.01 -7.69
N PRO A 435 -16.30 29.85 -7.46
CA PRO A 435 -16.81 28.78 -6.60
C PRO A 435 -16.50 27.40 -7.18
N PHE A 436 -16.22 26.43 -6.30
CA PHE A 436 -16.07 25.04 -6.71
C PHE A 436 -16.86 24.14 -5.78
N ALA A 437 -17.88 23.47 -6.32
CA ALA A 437 -18.77 22.59 -5.55
C ALA A 437 -19.24 21.43 -6.43
N ASN A 438 -19.46 20.28 -5.79
CA ASN A 438 -19.93 19.05 -6.46
C ASN A 438 -19.11 18.68 -7.71
N GLY A 439 -17.79 18.90 -7.65
CA GLY A 439 -16.87 18.59 -8.76
C GLY A 439 -16.94 19.54 -9.96
N THR A 440 -17.56 20.73 -9.82
CA THR A 440 -17.74 21.67 -10.94
C THR A 440 -17.38 23.11 -10.57
N PHE A 441 -16.86 23.85 -11.56
CA PHE A 441 -16.63 25.29 -11.44
C PHE A 441 -17.93 26.07 -11.60
N GLY A 442 -18.14 27.07 -10.72
CA GLY A 442 -19.20 28.07 -10.84
C GLY A 442 -18.80 29.24 -11.73
N THR A 443 -19.45 30.38 -11.54
CA THR A 443 -19.17 31.61 -12.30
C THR A 443 -17.99 32.39 -11.70
N PRO A 444 -16.90 32.64 -12.45
CA PRO A 444 -15.79 33.45 -11.96
C PRO A 444 -16.17 34.91 -11.76
N THR A 445 -15.64 35.52 -10.70
CA THR A 445 -15.83 36.95 -10.37
C THR A 445 -14.47 37.60 -10.16
N LYS A 446 -14.24 38.75 -10.80
CA LYS A 446 -13.02 39.55 -10.59
C LYS A 446 -13.06 40.15 -9.19
N ILE A 447 -12.00 39.95 -8.41
CA ILE A 447 -11.90 40.47 -7.04
C ILE A 447 -10.88 41.61 -6.91
N LEU A 448 -9.80 41.62 -7.72
CA LEU A 448 -8.78 42.66 -7.70
C LEU A 448 -8.21 42.96 -9.09
N GLU A 449 -7.81 44.21 -9.32
CA GLU A 449 -6.91 44.60 -10.42
C GLU A 449 -5.46 44.25 -10.04
N GLY A 450 -4.67 43.76 -10.98
CA GLY A 450 -3.33 43.22 -10.70
C GLY A 450 -3.34 41.72 -10.36
N SER A 451 -2.18 41.07 -10.57
CA SER A 451 -1.97 39.66 -10.25
C SER A 451 -1.46 39.49 -8.81
N TYR A 452 -2.33 39.13 -7.87
CA TYR A 452 -1.98 38.80 -6.48
C TYR A 452 -1.82 37.28 -6.30
N ASN A 453 -0.79 36.73 -6.93
CA ASN A 453 -0.48 35.29 -6.94
C ASN A 453 0.04 34.75 -5.61
N GLY A 454 0.48 35.62 -4.70
CA GLY A 454 0.94 35.21 -3.37
C GLY A 454 -0.19 35.02 -2.35
N GLY A 455 -1.43 35.32 -2.73
CA GLY A 455 -2.63 35.04 -1.93
C GLY A 455 -3.45 36.28 -1.57
N VAL A 456 -4.68 36.02 -1.15
CA VAL A 456 -5.69 37.01 -0.74
C VAL A 456 -6.39 36.48 0.51
N LEU A 457 -6.36 37.22 1.62
CA LEU A 457 -7.10 36.83 2.84
C LEU A 457 -8.60 36.77 2.59
N ASN A 458 -9.30 35.92 3.34
CA ASN A 458 -10.75 35.75 3.22
C ASN A 458 -11.53 37.04 3.49
N ASP A 459 -11.04 37.87 4.41
CA ASP A 459 -11.63 39.17 4.74
C ASP A 459 -11.27 40.29 3.74
N GLY A 460 -10.42 40.00 2.75
CA GLY A 460 -9.97 40.93 1.71
C GLY A 460 -9.09 42.08 2.22
N THR A 461 -8.63 42.03 3.47
CA THR A 461 -7.83 43.11 4.08
C THR A 461 -6.36 43.09 3.62
N LEU A 462 -5.86 41.96 3.15
CA LEU A 462 -4.52 41.81 2.61
C LEU A 462 -4.52 40.91 1.37
N ALA A 463 -3.81 41.35 0.34
CA ALA A 463 -3.46 40.55 -0.83
C ALA A 463 -2.01 40.81 -1.20
N VAL A 464 -1.27 39.79 -1.63
CA VAL A 464 0.16 39.92 -1.96
C VAL A 464 0.52 39.27 -3.30
N SER A 465 1.59 39.76 -3.92
CA SER A 465 2.14 39.27 -5.18
C SER A 465 3.65 39.13 -5.09
N GLY A 466 4.15 38.03 -5.66
CA GLY A 466 5.55 37.80 -5.99
C GLY A 466 5.74 37.71 -7.51
N ALA A 467 6.98 37.98 -7.96
CA ALA A 467 7.57 37.61 -9.27
C ALA A 467 8.85 38.42 -9.49
N ARG A 468 8.76 39.73 -9.25
CA ARG A 468 9.87 40.70 -9.32
C ARG A 468 9.83 41.74 -8.22
N LEU A 469 8.65 42.14 -7.76
CA LEU A 469 8.44 43.04 -6.64
C LEU A 469 7.52 42.38 -5.63
N LEU A 470 7.74 42.61 -4.34
CA LEU A 470 6.78 42.26 -3.30
C LEU A 470 5.67 43.32 -3.24
N ARG A 471 4.57 43.10 -3.96
CA ARG A 471 3.42 44.03 -3.94
C ARG A 471 2.41 43.57 -2.91
N ALA A 472 1.80 44.53 -2.22
CA ALA A 472 0.74 44.27 -1.26
C ALA A 472 -0.45 45.22 -1.46
N LYS A 473 -1.66 44.75 -1.15
CA LYS A 473 -2.85 45.57 -1.00
C LYS A 473 -3.34 45.51 0.43
N VAL A 474 -3.00 46.53 1.21
CA VAL A 474 -3.32 46.59 2.65
C VAL A 474 -4.53 47.48 2.85
N ASN A 475 -5.66 46.90 3.29
CA ASN A 475 -6.91 47.61 3.51
C ASN A 475 -7.31 48.52 2.34
N GLY A 476 -7.16 48.02 1.13
CA GLY A 476 -7.48 48.72 -0.12
C GLY A 476 -6.39 49.64 -0.67
N ARG A 477 -5.27 49.84 0.03
CA ARG A 477 -4.13 50.64 -0.44
C ARG A 477 -3.05 49.76 -1.06
N GLU A 478 -2.61 50.11 -2.26
CA GLU A 478 -1.51 49.44 -2.95
C GLU A 478 -0.16 49.93 -2.41
N GLU A 479 0.73 48.99 -2.12
CA GLU A 479 2.05 49.21 -1.56
C GLU A 479 3.08 48.30 -2.25
N VAL A 480 4.34 48.73 -2.24
CA VAL A 480 5.50 47.90 -2.62
C VAL A 480 6.37 47.77 -1.38
N TRP A 481 6.58 46.54 -0.93
CA TRP A 481 7.39 46.21 0.24
C TRP A 481 8.83 45.86 -0.16
N LEU A 482 9.68 45.57 0.82
CA LEU A 482 11.10 45.24 0.65
C LEU A 482 11.88 46.32 -0.12
N ASP A 483 11.52 47.60 0.08
CA ASP A 483 12.11 48.76 -0.60
C ASP A 483 12.17 48.66 -2.14
N GLY A 484 11.27 47.88 -2.74
CA GLY A 484 11.23 47.64 -4.19
C GLY A 484 12.30 46.69 -4.71
N GLU A 485 12.95 45.94 -3.82
CA GLU A 485 13.89 44.88 -4.17
C GLU A 485 13.16 43.59 -4.61
N GLN A 486 13.92 42.67 -5.21
CA GLN A 486 13.34 41.50 -5.84
C GLN A 486 12.86 40.46 -4.82
N ALA A 487 11.61 40.01 -4.98
CA ALA A 487 11.01 38.92 -4.21
C ALA A 487 10.16 37.98 -5.07
N CYS A 488 10.21 36.69 -4.77
CA CYS A 488 9.46 35.61 -5.42
C CYS A 488 9.03 34.53 -4.42
N ASN A 489 8.31 33.50 -4.89
CA ASN A 489 7.78 32.39 -4.07
C ASN A 489 6.99 32.92 -2.84
N VAL A 490 6.20 33.96 -3.09
CA VAL A 490 5.45 34.66 -2.04
C VAL A 490 4.22 33.83 -1.69
N SER A 491 3.99 33.60 -0.40
CA SER A 491 2.77 32.95 0.08
C SER A 491 2.25 33.57 1.39
N LEU A 492 0.94 33.74 1.44
CA LEU A 492 0.19 34.42 2.49
C LEU A 492 -0.61 33.41 3.31
N SER A 493 -0.35 33.35 4.62
CA SER A 493 -1.10 32.48 5.53
C SER A 493 -2.40 33.12 5.99
N GLU A 494 -3.51 32.40 5.87
CA GLU A 494 -4.79 32.81 6.47
C GLU A 494 -4.75 32.71 8.01
N VAL A 495 -4.01 31.73 8.57
CA VAL A 495 -3.96 31.44 10.00
C VAL A 495 -3.11 32.45 10.76
N SER A 496 -1.86 32.67 10.34
CA SER A 496 -0.94 33.59 11.02
C SER A 496 -1.05 35.03 10.50
N ARG A 497 -1.64 35.22 9.31
CA ARG A 497 -1.67 36.51 8.58
C ARG A 497 -0.27 37.04 8.25
N GLN A 498 0.73 36.17 8.23
CA GLN A 498 2.10 36.48 7.84
C GLN A 498 2.32 36.15 6.36
N VAL A 499 3.34 36.78 5.78
CA VAL A 499 3.76 36.57 4.40
C VAL A 499 5.15 35.95 4.41
N LEU A 500 5.31 34.80 3.78
CA LEU A 500 6.62 34.20 3.53
C LEU A 500 7.06 34.44 2.09
N PHE A 501 8.35 34.62 1.87
CA PHE A 501 8.91 34.88 0.55
C PHE A 501 10.43 34.65 0.50
N LEU A 502 10.95 34.54 -0.72
CA LEU A 502 12.38 34.49 -1.01
C LEU A 502 12.84 35.78 -1.69
N ASP A 503 14.09 36.15 -1.46
CA ASP A 503 14.73 37.34 -2.03
C ASP A 503 16.12 37.04 -2.61
N PHE A 504 16.74 38.07 -3.19
CA PHE A 504 18.01 37.96 -3.93
C PHE A 504 19.20 38.51 -3.14
N GLY A 505 19.18 38.39 -1.80
CA GLY A 505 20.15 39.07 -0.92
C GLY A 505 19.86 40.56 -0.84
N SER A 506 18.62 40.93 -0.50
CA SER A 506 18.17 42.32 -0.47
C SER A 506 18.88 43.13 0.61
N SER A 507 19.11 44.41 0.37
CA SER A 507 19.68 45.33 1.36
C SER A 507 18.83 45.41 2.65
N THR A 508 17.50 45.31 2.50
CA THR A 508 16.55 45.22 3.61
C THR A 508 16.79 43.94 4.44
N GLY A 509 16.97 42.81 3.76
CA GLY A 509 17.25 41.54 4.40
C GLY A 509 18.63 41.48 5.05
N GLU A 510 19.68 42.01 4.41
CA GLU A 510 21.03 42.13 4.99
C GLU A 510 21.03 42.98 6.27
N ALA A 511 20.26 44.07 6.26
CA ALA A 511 20.10 44.90 7.45
C ALA A 511 19.38 44.17 8.59
N PHE A 512 18.46 43.25 8.26
CA PHE A 512 17.73 42.44 9.23
C PHE A 512 18.57 41.28 9.79
N SER A 513 19.33 40.58 8.93
CA SER A 513 20.21 39.45 9.31
C SER A 513 21.48 39.92 10.03
N GLY A 514 21.95 41.13 9.72
CA GLY A 514 23.26 41.64 10.15
C GLY A 514 24.43 41.10 9.31
N GLU A 515 24.17 40.34 8.24
CA GLU A 515 25.18 39.75 7.36
C GLU A 515 24.69 39.66 5.90
N ALA A 516 25.63 39.75 4.95
CA ALA A 516 25.34 39.48 3.54
C ALA A 516 25.08 37.99 3.32
N TYR A 517 24.16 37.66 2.41
CA TYR A 517 23.79 36.28 2.07
C TYR A 517 23.45 36.16 0.58
N LEU A 518 23.48 34.93 0.07
CA LEU A 518 23.23 34.63 -1.34
C LEU A 518 21.73 34.63 -1.68
N PRO A 519 21.35 34.81 -2.96
CA PRO A 519 19.95 34.65 -3.38
C PRO A 519 19.36 33.34 -2.85
N HIS A 520 18.14 33.42 -2.31
CA HIS A 520 17.38 32.28 -1.78
C HIS A 520 18.04 31.53 -0.59
N GLN A 521 19.15 32.03 -0.05
CA GLN A 521 19.83 31.39 1.09
C GLN A 521 19.05 31.53 2.40
N LYS A 522 18.09 32.48 2.43
CA LYS A 522 17.26 32.77 3.59
C LYS A 522 15.80 32.78 3.16
N LEU A 523 14.93 32.18 3.96
CA LEU A 523 13.49 32.31 3.88
C LEU A 523 13.04 33.46 4.79
N LEU A 524 12.35 34.46 4.24
CA LEU A 524 11.94 35.66 4.96
C LEU A 524 10.45 35.57 5.33
N VAL A 525 10.11 36.09 6.51
CA VAL A 525 8.72 36.17 6.99
C VAL A 525 8.42 37.59 7.42
N SER A 526 7.34 38.19 6.91
CA SER A 526 6.86 39.51 7.33
C SER A 526 5.47 39.46 7.98
N ASP A 527 5.18 40.47 8.79
CA ASP A 527 3.83 40.73 9.30
C ASP A 527 2.89 41.26 8.21
N ALA A 528 1.60 41.41 8.54
CA ALA A 528 0.59 41.95 7.62
C ALA A 528 0.82 43.42 7.18
N ARG A 529 1.91 44.06 7.63
CA ARG A 529 2.32 45.43 7.27
C ARG A 529 3.65 45.45 6.49
N GLY A 530 4.22 44.29 6.19
CA GLY A 530 5.47 44.17 5.45
C GLY A 530 6.74 44.31 6.29
N ASN A 531 6.64 44.36 7.62
CA ASN A 531 7.84 44.37 8.47
C ASN A 531 8.39 42.96 8.60
N LEU A 532 9.69 42.77 8.36
CA LEU A 532 10.35 41.49 8.61
C LEU A 532 10.24 41.09 10.10
N THR A 533 9.86 39.84 10.33
CA THR A 533 9.63 39.24 11.66
C THR A 533 10.51 38.03 11.91
N ALA A 534 10.88 37.28 10.87
CA ALA A 534 11.80 36.16 10.97
C ALA A 534 12.61 36.00 9.67
N MET A 535 13.77 35.35 9.81
CA MET A 535 14.61 34.94 8.69
C MET A 535 15.21 33.58 9.03
N ILE A 536 14.92 32.58 8.20
CA ILE A 536 15.30 31.19 8.41
C ILE A 536 16.41 30.83 7.40
N PRO A 537 17.61 30.39 7.83
CA PRO A 537 18.64 29.96 6.90
C PRO A 537 18.32 28.61 6.28
N ALA A 538 18.66 28.45 5.00
CA ALA A 538 18.67 27.14 4.36
C ALA A 538 19.72 26.21 4.99
N PRO A 539 19.53 24.88 4.95
CA PRO A 539 20.56 23.91 5.34
C PRO A 539 21.88 24.14 4.58
N GLU A 540 22.98 23.71 5.19
CA GLU A 540 24.31 23.86 4.57
C GLU A 540 24.34 23.21 3.18
N HIS A 541 24.93 23.91 2.20
CA HIS A 541 24.99 23.53 0.78
C HIS A 541 23.68 23.59 -0.01
N TYR A 542 22.62 24.17 0.54
CA TYR A 542 21.34 24.35 -0.14
C TYR A 542 20.85 25.81 -0.12
N THR A 543 19.96 26.13 -1.05
CA THR A 543 19.07 27.31 -1.01
C THR A 543 17.61 26.85 -1.03
N PHE A 544 16.69 27.70 -0.58
CA PHE A 544 15.27 27.40 -0.67
C PHE A 544 14.72 27.71 -2.07
N ASP A 545 13.69 26.98 -2.49
CA ASP A 545 12.81 27.37 -3.59
C ASP A 545 11.40 26.84 -3.32
N HIS A 546 10.44 27.27 -4.14
CA HIS A 546 9.05 26.81 -4.16
C HIS A 546 8.39 26.81 -2.77
N THR A 547 8.63 27.87 -1.99
CA THR A 547 8.17 27.96 -0.60
C THR A 547 6.69 28.27 -0.50
N GLU A 548 5.98 27.53 0.36
CA GLU A 548 4.57 27.73 0.67
C GLU A 548 4.31 27.58 2.17
N TRP A 549 3.29 28.25 2.71
CA TRP A 549 2.81 27.91 4.05
C TRP A 549 2.18 26.52 4.06
N VAL A 550 2.36 25.78 5.16
CA VAL A 550 1.57 24.57 5.41
C VAL A 550 0.14 24.98 5.73
N GLU A 551 -0.81 24.48 4.97
CA GLU A 551 -2.20 24.92 5.13
C GLU A 551 -2.78 24.49 6.45
N ASN A 552 -3.55 25.37 7.11
CA ASN A 552 -4.06 25.22 8.48
C ASN A 552 -2.99 25.23 9.59
N SER A 553 -1.73 25.55 9.29
CA SER A 553 -0.66 25.69 10.29
C SER A 553 -0.25 27.16 10.51
N PRO A 554 -0.01 27.61 11.76
CA PRO A 554 0.43 28.97 12.04
C PRO A 554 1.95 29.18 11.88
N ASP A 555 2.77 28.13 12.00
CA ASP A 555 4.23 28.24 12.18
C ASP A 555 5.06 27.32 11.29
N TYR A 556 4.44 26.59 10.36
CA TYR A 556 5.15 25.70 9.44
C TYR A 556 5.03 26.13 7.99
N ALA A 557 6.16 26.08 7.28
CA ALA A 557 6.27 26.21 5.83
C ALA A 557 6.77 24.90 5.22
N VAL A 558 6.48 24.69 3.93
CA VAL A 558 7.06 23.63 3.10
C VAL A 558 7.87 24.28 1.98
N ALA A 559 9.00 23.69 1.63
CA ALA A 559 9.90 24.23 0.61
C ALA A 559 10.64 23.11 -0.11
N THR A 560 11.15 23.40 -1.30
CA THR A 560 12.18 22.57 -1.95
C THR A 560 13.56 23.10 -1.60
N LEU A 561 14.57 22.21 -1.59
CA LEU A 561 15.96 22.59 -1.48
C LEU A 561 16.67 22.44 -2.82
N THR A 562 17.25 23.54 -3.29
CA THR A 562 18.11 23.57 -4.48
C THR A 562 19.55 23.33 -4.05
N ASP A 563 20.22 22.34 -4.64
CA ASP A 563 21.64 22.06 -4.37
C ASP A 563 22.59 22.91 -5.22
N ASN A 564 23.90 22.67 -5.07
CA ASN A 564 24.94 23.41 -5.80
C ASN A 564 24.91 23.20 -7.32
N ASP A 565 24.30 22.11 -7.79
CA ASP A 565 24.15 21.80 -9.21
C ASP A 565 22.86 22.41 -9.79
N GLY A 566 22.04 23.03 -8.93
CA GLY A 566 20.79 23.67 -9.30
C GLY A 566 19.58 22.73 -9.29
N ALA A 567 19.74 21.49 -8.82
CA ALA A 567 18.69 20.49 -8.78
C ALA A 567 17.84 20.62 -7.51
N HIS A 568 16.54 20.39 -7.63
CA HIS A 568 15.59 20.45 -6.51
C HIS A 568 15.42 19.08 -5.85
N SER A 569 16.49 18.59 -5.23
CA SER A 569 16.59 17.18 -4.83
C SER A 569 15.80 16.80 -3.58
N LYS A 570 15.23 17.77 -2.84
CA LYS A 570 14.54 17.52 -1.56
C LYS A 570 13.33 18.43 -1.34
N ILE A 571 12.31 17.89 -0.67
CA ILE A 571 11.20 18.64 -0.06
C ILE A 571 11.39 18.62 1.47
N VAL A 572 11.26 19.79 2.10
CA VAL A 572 11.45 19.97 3.54
C VAL A 572 10.28 20.66 4.23
N LEU A 573 10.07 20.29 5.49
CA LEU A 573 9.24 21.00 6.46
C LEU A 573 10.11 21.99 7.24
N VAL A 574 9.72 23.25 7.26
CA VAL A 574 10.44 24.34 7.92
C VAL A 574 9.58 24.93 9.03
N ARG A 575 10.08 24.96 10.26
CA ARG A 575 9.40 25.63 11.36
C ARG A 575 9.90 27.06 11.51
N THR A 576 9.05 28.04 11.25
CA THR A 576 9.43 29.45 11.18
C THR A 576 9.80 30.06 12.54
N MET A 577 9.32 29.44 13.63
CA MET A 577 9.54 29.93 15.00
C MET A 577 10.92 29.59 15.58
N ASP A 578 11.54 28.49 15.15
CA ASP A 578 12.83 28.03 15.68
C ASP A 578 13.86 27.66 14.61
N SER A 579 13.53 27.85 13.32
CA SER A 579 14.37 27.55 12.18
C SER A 579 14.72 26.06 12.02
N SER A 580 13.99 25.15 12.67
CA SER A 580 14.18 23.71 12.45
C SER A 580 13.70 23.30 11.05
N VAL A 581 14.48 22.42 10.40
CA VAL A 581 14.21 21.89 9.07
C VAL A 581 14.21 20.36 9.14
N MET A 582 13.23 19.73 8.50
CA MET A 582 13.06 18.27 8.43
C MET A 582 12.82 17.85 6.99
N GLU A 583 13.51 16.82 6.52
CA GLU A 583 13.30 16.25 5.18
C GLU A 583 12.01 15.42 5.14
N ILE A 584 11.21 15.62 4.09
CA ILE A 584 9.95 14.88 3.88
C ILE A 584 10.10 13.89 2.73
N ALA A 585 10.70 14.33 1.62
CA ALA A 585 10.91 13.53 0.42
C ALA A 585 12.20 13.94 -0.29
N SER A 586 12.80 13.01 -1.03
CA SER A 586 13.92 13.26 -1.93
C SER A 586 13.65 12.69 -3.31
N GLY A 587 14.23 13.30 -4.34
CA GLY A 587 14.14 12.87 -5.73
C GLY A 587 15.19 13.60 -6.56
N ASN A 588 15.10 13.48 -7.88
CA ASN A 588 16.03 14.19 -8.76
C ASN A 588 15.62 15.66 -8.94
N GLU A 589 14.34 15.93 -9.20
CA GLU A 589 13.85 17.29 -9.48
C GLU A 589 12.40 17.51 -8.99
N LEU A 590 12.24 17.96 -7.75
CA LEU A 590 10.94 18.12 -7.08
C LEU A 590 10.53 19.59 -7.02
N TRP A 591 9.36 19.94 -7.54
CA TRP A 591 8.91 21.33 -7.69
C TRP A 591 7.57 21.59 -7.00
N HIS A 592 7.33 22.84 -6.60
CA HIS A 592 6.03 23.34 -6.12
C HIS A 592 5.33 22.47 -5.06
N PRO A 593 5.97 22.20 -3.91
CA PRO A 593 5.34 21.43 -2.85
C PRO A 593 4.16 22.20 -2.23
N ASN A 594 3.09 21.49 -1.92
CA ASN A 594 1.99 21.97 -1.10
C ASN A 594 1.64 20.92 -0.05
N LEU A 595 1.71 21.30 1.23
CA LEU A 595 1.42 20.42 2.35
C LEU A 595 0.13 20.87 3.02
N TRP A 596 -0.86 19.98 3.01
CA TRP A 596 -2.13 20.16 3.70
C TRP A 596 -2.16 19.32 4.97
N ILE A 597 -2.69 19.90 6.05
CA ILE A 597 -3.10 19.18 7.25
C ILE A 597 -4.59 19.39 7.51
N ASP A 598 -5.24 18.38 8.06
CA ASP A 598 -6.61 18.52 8.54
C ASP A 598 -6.69 19.53 9.70
N ALA A 599 -7.88 20.05 9.97
CA ALA A 599 -8.07 21.07 10.98
C ALA A 599 -7.49 20.62 12.33
N MET A 600 -6.49 21.35 12.81
CA MET A 600 -5.98 21.16 14.17
C MET A 600 -7.15 21.44 15.12
N GLU A 601 -7.62 20.44 15.88
CA GLU A 601 -8.47 20.75 17.04
C GLU A 601 -7.59 21.56 18.00
N ALA A 602 -7.79 22.89 17.99
CA ALA A 602 -6.84 23.91 18.44
C ALA A 602 -6.43 23.88 19.92
N ASN A 603 -6.66 22.78 20.64
CA ASN A 603 -6.21 22.54 22.03
C ASN A 603 -6.09 21.05 22.40
N GLN A 604 -6.16 20.09 21.47
CA GLN A 604 -5.95 18.68 21.84
C GLN A 604 -4.46 18.35 21.87
N GLN A 605 -3.89 18.36 23.07
CA GLN A 605 -2.72 17.55 23.32
C GLN A 605 -3.14 16.09 23.10
N ILE A 606 -2.65 15.47 22.03
CA ILE A 606 -2.94 14.06 21.76
C ILE A 606 -2.14 13.26 22.80
N ASP A 607 -2.81 12.89 23.88
CA ASP A 607 -2.23 12.16 25.01
C ASP A 607 -2.18 10.63 24.75
N LEU A 608 -2.73 10.17 23.63
CA LEU A 608 -2.69 8.77 23.22
C LEU A 608 -1.48 8.50 22.33
N ASP A 609 -0.88 7.32 22.49
CA ASP A 609 0.18 6.84 21.61
C ASP A 609 -0.37 6.53 20.22
N MET A 610 0.08 7.28 19.20
CA MET A 610 -0.42 7.18 17.82
C MET A 610 0.05 5.93 17.08
N ASP A 611 1.14 5.31 17.52
CA ASP A 611 1.65 4.06 16.92
C ASP A 611 0.93 2.83 17.51
N SER A 612 0.12 3.04 18.54
CA SER A 612 -0.60 2.00 19.26
C SER A 612 -2.12 2.17 19.18
N ALA A 613 -2.65 3.30 19.65
CA ALA A 613 -4.09 3.50 19.78
C ALA A 613 -4.80 3.47 18.41
N GLY A 614 -5.79 2.61 18.27
CA GLY A 614 -6.57 2.47 17.04
C GLY A 614 -5.88 1.77 15.87
N VAL A 615 -4.68 1.21 16.07
CA VAL A 615 -3.92 0.48 15.04
C VAL A 615 -4.24 -1.02 15.09
N TYR A 616 -5.20 -1.47 14.29
CA TYR A 616 -5.70 -2.86 14.31
C TYR A 616 -5.15 -3.77 13.19
N VAL A 617 -4.14 -3.32 12.45
CA VAL A 617 -3.50 -4.07 11.37
C VAL A 617 -2.12 -3.49 11.06
N PHE A 618 -1.21 -4.27 10.49
CA PHE A 618 0.00 -3.79 9.85
C PHE A 618 -0.21 -3.59 8.34
N GLN A 619 0.53 -2.66 7.75
CA GLN A 619 0.53 -2.47 6.30
C GLN A 619 1.11 -3.72 5.62
N GLY A 620 0.38 -4.27 4.65
CA GLY A 620 0.77 -5.52 3.97
C GLY A 620 0.22 -6.81 4.59
N ASP A 621 -0.51 -6.75 5.71
CA ASP A 621 -1.19 -7.92 6.25
C ASP A 621 -2.27 -8.45 5.29
N GLU A 622 -2.54 -9.76 5.38
CA GLU A 622 -3.53 -10.46 4.56
C GLU A 622 -4.92 -9.79 4.58
N TYR A 623 -5.66 -9.97 3.48
CA TYR A 623 -7.01 -9.45 3.26
C TYR A 623 -7.94 -9.54 4.49
N VAL A 624 -7.96 -10.68 5.17
CA VAL A 624 -8.83 -10.94 6.33
C VAL A 624 -8.54 -10.01 7.51
N TYR A 625 -7.29 -9.61 7.73
CA TYR A 625 -6.91 -8.69 8.79
C TYR A 625 -7.21 -7.24 8.41
N GLN A 626 -6.98 -6.86 7.16
CA GLN A 626 -7.35 -5.54 6.62
C GLN A 626 -8.85 -5.29 6.77
N LEU A 627 -9.64 -6.32 6.49
CA LEU A 627 -11.08 -6.32 6.67
C LEU A 627 -11.47 -6.09 8.13
N LEU A 628 -10.90 -6.84 9.07
CA LEU A 628 -11.20 -6.70 10.49
C LEU A 628 -10.87 -5.29 11.00
N ARG A 629 -9.76 -4.69 10.56
CA ARG A 629 -9.45 -3.28 10.87
C ARG A 629 -10.53 -2.32 10.37
N VAL A 630 -11.06 -2.53 9.16
CA VAL A 630 -12.17 -1.71 8.64
C VAL A 630 -13.47 -1.94 9.44
N LYS A 631 -13.74 -3.17 9.89
CA LYS A 631 -14.89 -3.46 10.79
C LYS A 631 -14.74 -2.73 12.13
N MET A 632 -13.53 -2.63 12.68
CA MET A 632 -13.26 -1.85 13.89
C MET A 632 -13.50 -0.35 13.64
N GLU A 633 -13.04 0.21 12.52
CA GLU A 633 -13.36 1.59 12.15
C GLU A 633 -14.89 1.81 12.04
N LEU A 634 -15.59 0.90 11.35
CA LEU A 634 -17.04 0.96 11.19
C LEU A 634 -17.76 0.99 12.54
N PHE A 635 -17.31 0.16 13.50
CA PHE A 635 -17.83 0.11 14.85
C PHE A 635 -17.55 1.41 15.62
N TRP A 636 -16.28 1.84 15.71
CA TRP A 636 -15.90 3.01 16.51
C TRP A 636 -16.57 4.29 16.03
N ASN A 637 -16.79 4.43 14.71
CA ASN A 637 -17.49 5.58 14.14
C ASN A 637 -18.98 5.65 14.49
N ARG A 638 -19.56 4.54 14.98
CA ARG A 638 -21.01 4.41 15.19
C ARG A 638 -21.37 3.99 16.61
N ALA A 639 -20.41 3.59 17.45
CA ALA A 639 -20.61 2.92 18.73
C ALA A 639 -21.76 3.54 19.56
N ASP A 640 -21.71 4.85 19.80
CA ASP A 640 -22.72 5.58 20.61
C ASP A 640 -24.16 5.52 20.08
N SER A 641 -24.33 5.17 18.80
CA SER A 641 -25.62 5.12 18.13
C SER A 641 -26.18 3.70 17.98
N LEU A 642 -25.33 2.67 18.04
CA LEU A 642 -25.70 1.31 17.62
C LEU A 642 -26.78 0.69 18.51
N GLU A 643 -27.81 0.14 17.87
CA GLU A 643 -28.91 -0.59 18.50
C GLU A 643 -28.87 -2.10 18.18
N VAL A 644 -28.32 -2.47 17.01
CA VAL A 644 -28.12 -3.86 16.58
C VAL A 644 -26.68 -4.05 16.10
N VAL A 645 -26.01 -5.09 16.56
CA VAL A 645 -24.69 -5.47 16.06
C VAL A 645 -24.66 -6.94 15.69
N CYS A 646 -24.28 -7.25 14.45
CA CYS A 646 -24.15 -8.60 13.93
C CYS A 646 -22.68 -9.04 14.00
N LEU A 647 -22.39 -10.20 14.60
CA LEU A 647 -21.06 -10.73 14.84
C LEU A 647 -21.01 -12.21 14.44
N GLY A 648 -19.92 -12.66 13.83
CA GLY A 648 -19.78 -14.06 13.44
C GLY A 648 -18.72 -14.28 12.37
N SER A 649 -18.73 -15.49 11.81
CA SER A 649 -17.90 -15.89 10.68
C SER A 649 -18.26 -15.13 9.39
N SER A 650 -17.59 -15.50 8.30
CA SER A 650 -17.94 -15.09 6.94
C SER A 650 -19.42 -15.31 6.61
N ARG A 651 -20.10 -16.24 7.28
CA ARG A 651 -21.54 -16.45 7.07
C ARG A 651 -22.38 -15.27 7.53
N VAL A 652 -21.95 -14.53 8.56
CA VAL A 652 -22.58 -13.26 8.97
C VAL A 652 -22.24 -12.17 7.96
N GLU A 653 -20.96 -12.06 7.58
CA GLU A 653 -20.47 -11.08 6.62
C GLU A 653 -21.24 -11.12 5.29
N ASP A 654 -21.38 -12.32 4.73
CA ASP A 654 -22.01 -12.55 3.42
C ASP A 654 -23.53 -12.78 3.54
N GLY A 655 -24.04 -13.04 4.75
CA GLY A 655 -25.43 -13.47 4.96
C GLY A 655 -26.36 -12.40 5.53
N ILE A 656 -25.83 -11.33 6.15
CA ILE A 656 -26.65 -10.28 6.78
C ILE A 656 -26.38 -8.91 6.15
N ILE A 657 -27.42 -8.32 5.58
CA ILE A 657 -27.38 -6.98 4.98
C ILE A 657 -27.89 -5.97 6.02
N ALA A 658 -27.00 -5.44 6.85
CA ALA A 658 -27.40 -4.52 7.93
C ALA A 658 -28.23 -3.31 7.45
N GLN A 659 -27.98 -2.82 6.23
CA GLN A 659 -28.73 -1.73 5.59
C GLN A 659 -30.20 -2.05 5.27
N LYS A 660 -30.57 -3.33 5.26
CA LYS A 660 -31.94 -3.78 4.98
C LYS A 660 -32.75 -4.12 6.24
N LEU A 661 -32.12 -4.11 7.41
CA LEU A 661 -32.86 -4.11 8.67
C LEU A 661 -33.71 -2.84 8.75
N ASP A 662 -34.76 -2.84 9.59
CA ASP A 662 -35.64 -1.68 9.76
C ASP A 662 -34.81 -0.39 9.91
N SER A 663 -35.13 0.62 9.10
CA SER A 663 -34.36 1.86 9.04
C SER A 663 -34.40 2.69 10.32
N SER A 664 -35.27 2.34 11.28
CA SER A 664 -35.25 2.88 12.63
C SER A 664 -34.10 2.35 13.49
N TYR A 665 -33.49 1.21 13.11
CA TYR A 665 -32.37 0.61 13.84
C TYR A 665 -31.03 1.12 13.30
N ALA A 666 -30.17 1.62 14.20
CA ALA A 666 -28.76 1.78 13.87
C ALA A 666 -28.06 0.40 13.95
N ALA A 667 -27.73 -0.18 12.79
CA ALA A 667 -27.16 -1.51 12.70
C ALA A 667 -25.82 -1.57 11.93
N VAL A 668 -24.95 -2.52 12.31
CA VAL A 668 -23.71 -2.86 11.57
C VAL A 668 -23.48 -4.35 11.52
N ASN A 669 -22.78 -4.79 10.47
CA ASN A 669 -22.28 -6.15 10.28
C ASN A 669 -20.76 -6.20 10.55
N LEU A 670 -20.36 -6.80 11.67
CA LEU A 670 -18.97 -7.03 12.06
C LEU A 670 -18.52 -8.49 11.83
N GLY A 671 -19.30 -9.28 11.06
CA GLY A 671 -18.92 -10.61 10.63
C GLY A 671 -17.65 -10.57 9.77
N HIS A 672 -16.82 -11.60 9.89
CA HIS A 672 -15.56 -11.71 9.14
C HIS A 672 -15.07 -13.16 9.02
N PRO A 673 -14.25 -13.50 8.02
CA PRO A 673 -13.67 -14.83 7.88
C PRO A 673 -12.75 -15.17 9.04
N GLY A 674 -12.59 -16.46 9.33
CA GLY A 674 -11.72 -16.91 10.43
C GLY A 674 -12.27 -16.64 11.83
N ASN A 675 -13.53 -16.21 11.98
CA ASN A 675 -14.15 -16.02 13.28
C ASN A 675 -14.71 -17.34 13.86
N THR A 676 -14.54 -17.53 15.16
CA THR A 676 -15.11 -18.63 15.96
C THR A 676 -16.09 -18.06 16.99
N LEU A 677 -16.94 -18.90 17.60
CA LEU A 677 -17.87 -18.44 18.64
C LEU A 677 -17.15 -17.65 19.76
N SER A 678 -16.02 -18.16 20.25
CA SER A 678 -15.17 -17.45 21.23
C SER A 678 -14.72 -16.07 20.77
N PHE A 679 -14.31 -15.90 19.51
CA PHE A 679 -13.89 -14.61 18.97
C PHE A 679 -15.08 -13.66 18.84
N THR A 680 -16.23 -14.16 18.35
CA THR A 680 -17.50 -13.42 18.36
C THR A 680 -17.83 -12.88 19.75
N LEU A 681 -17.79 -13.75 20.77
CA LEU A 681 -18.10 -13.36 22.14
C LEU A 681 -17.05 -12.41 22.71
N PHE A 682 -15.77 -12.59 22.39
CA PHE A 682 -14.70 -11.67 22.79
C PHE A 682 -14.95 -10.24 22.29
N ILE A 683 -15.27 -10.07 21.00
CA ILE A 683 -15.57 -8.75 20.44
C ILE A 683 -16.84 -8.18 21.07
N ALA A 684 -17.88 -8.99 21.25
CA ALA A 684 -19.11 -8.57 21.91
C ALA A 684 -18.83 -8.03 23.32
N GLU A 685 -18.11 -8.78 24.15
CA GLU A 685 -17.89 -8.46 25.55
C GLU A 685 -16.92 -7.30 25.78
N ASN A 686 -15.84 -7.24 25.00
CA ASN A 686 -14.77 -6.28 25.24
C ASN A 686 -14.98 -4.96 24.48
N TYR A 687 -15.70 -4.98 23.35
CA TYR A 687 -15.96 -3.79 22.56
C TYR A 687 -17.43 -3.40 22.59
N VAL A 688 -18.29 -4.24 22.01
CA VAL A 688 -19.68 -3.84 21.75
C VAL A 688 -20.44 -3.50 23.02
N LEU A 689 -20.39 -4.37 24.04
CA LEU A 689 -21.06 -4.15 25.32
C LEU A 689 -20.50 -2.96 26.11
N ASN A 690 -19.27 -2.53 25.87
CA ASN A 690 -18.67 -1.41 26.58
C ASN A 690 -19.02 -0.05 25.95
N HIS A 691 -19.25 -0.01 24.63
CA HIS A 691 -19.36 1.26 23.88
C HIS A 691 -20.70 1.47 23.17
N ALA A 692 -21.42 0.40 22.83
CA ALA A 692 -22.74 0.51 22.20
C ALA A 692 -23.83 0.77 23.26
N HIS A 693 -23.89 1.98 23.79
CA HIS A 693 -24.78 2.32 24.92
C HIS A 693 -26.27 2.25 24.60
N LYS A 694 -26.65 2.26 23.31
CA LYS A 694 -28.04 2.11 22.84
C LYS A 694 -28.37 0.69 22.39
N LEU A 695 -27.46 -0.25 22.57
CA LEU A 695 -27.60 -1.61 22.09
C LEU A 695 -28.84 -2.29 22.66
N LYS A 696 -29.68 -2.81 21.77
CA LYS A 696 -30.91 -3.56 22.08
C LYS A 696 -30.75 -5.04 21.79
N ALA A 697 -30.05 -5.37 20.70
CA ALA A 697 -29.82 -6.75 20.32
C ALA A 697 -28.42 -7.03 19.74
N LEU A 698 -27.92 -8.22 20.05
CA LEU A 698 -26.76 -8.83 19.39
C LEU A 698 -27.25 -9.97 18.50
N VAL A 699 -26.76 -10.02 17.28
CA VAL A 699 -26.99 -11.13 16.36
C VAL A 699 -25.67 -11.88 16.23
N ILE A 700 -25.64 -13.15 16.63
CA ILE A 700 -24.41 -13.96 16.62
C ILE A 700 -24.57 -15.18 15.73
N ALA A 701 -23.55 -15.52 14.96
CA ALA A 701 -23.47 -16.86 14.39
C ALA A 701 -23.14 -17.87 15.49
N LEU A 702 -23.88 -18.98 15.50
CA LEU A 702 -23.59 -20.09 16.40
C LEU A 702 -22.58 -21.05 15.80
N ASP A 703 -22.57 -21.21 14.47
CA ASP A 703 -21.55 -21.95 13.71
C ASP A 703 -21.16 -23.30 14.37
N ILE A 704 -22.18 -24.10 14.72
CA ILE A 704 -22.02 -25.35 15.49
C ILE A 704 -21.16 -26.40 14.75
N ASP A 705 -20.90 -26.19 13.46
CA ASP A 705 -20.04 -27.01 12.63
C ASP A 705 -18.54 -26.70 12.77
N ILE A 706 -18.16 -25.57 13.36
CA ILE A 706 -16.75 -25.19 13.62
C ILE A 706 -16.43 -25.01 15.11
N TRP A 707 -17.27 -25.58 15.98
CA TRP A 707 -17.06 -25.58 17.44
C TRP A 707 -15.76 -26.27 17.88
N GLN A 708 -15.11 -27.04 17.00
CA GLN A 708 -13.78 -27.62 17.26
C GLN A 708 -12.67 -26.59 17.53
N ALA A 709 -12.83 -25.33 17.11
CA ALA A 709 -11.84 -24.28 17.33
C ALA A 709 -12.30 -23.31 18.41
N SER A 710 -11.71 -23.38 19.61
CA SER A 710 -11.93 -22.41 20.68
C SER A 710 -11.05 -21.17 20.53
N GLU A 711 -9.83 -21.28 19.98
CA GLU A 711 -8.98 -20.16 19.58
C GLU A 711 -8.26 -20.57 18.30
N ASN A 712 -8.09 -19.63 17.36
CA ASN A 712 -7.40 -19.89 16.10
C ASN A 712 -6.36 -18.80 15.80
N ALA A 713 -5.60 -18.98 14.72
CA ALA A 713 -4.55 -18.04 14.32
C ALA A 713 -5.07 -16.61 14.17
N TYR A 714 -6.29 -16.42 13.63
CA TYR A 714 -6.89 -15.10 13.44
C TYR A 714 -7.17 -14.38 14.76
N PHE A 715 -7.78 -15.08 15.73
CA PHE A 715 -8.01 -14.54 17.07
C PHE A 715 -6.69 -14.16 17.76
N ASN A 716 -5.70 -15.04 17.68
CA ASN A 716 -4.39 -14.83 18.29
C ASN A 716 -3.65 -13.66 17.66
N GLN A 717 -3.76 -13.48 16.34
CA GLN A 717 -3.16 -12.36 15.63
C GLN A 717 -3.86 -11.05 16.00
N PHE A 718 -5.20 -11.02 16.03
CA PHE A 718 -5.93 -9.81 16.41
C PHE A 718 -5.52 -9.29 17.81
N GLN A 719 -5.26 -10.19 18.75
CA GLN A 719 -4.79 -9.82 20.09
C GLN A 719 -3.36 -9.26 20.15
N LYS A 720 -2.57 -9.39 19.08
CA LYS A 720 -1.19 -8.89 19.00
C LYS A 720 -1.09 -7.51 18.37
N TYR A 721 -2.13 -7.05 17.66
CA TYR A 721 -2.08 -5.72 17.05
C TYR A 721 -1.91 -4.63 18.11
N PRO A 722 -1.13 -3.56 17.82
CA PRO A 722 -0.85 -2.50 18.77
C PRO A 722 -2.12 -1.92 19.39
N GLY A 723 -3.15 -1.68 18.58
CA GLY A 723 -4.48 -1.21 19.01
C GLY A 723 -5.13 -2.13 20.01
N THR A 724 -5.20 -3.42 19.72
CA THR A 724 -5.84 -4.40 20.63
C THR A 724 -5.07 -4.53 21.95
N VAL A 725 -3.72 -4.51 21.90
CA VAL A 725 -2.87 -4.52 23.10
C VAL A 725 -3.09 -3.24 23.90
N TYR A 726 -3.16 -2.10 23.23
CA TYR A 726 -3.38 -0.79 23.83
C TYR A 726 -4.76 -0.72 24.49
N ASP A 727 -5.81 -1.17 23.81
CA ASP A 727 -7.16 -1.27 24.36
C ASP A 727 -7.16 -2.12 25.63
N ARG A 728 -6.54 -3.31 25.60
CA ARG A 728 -6.44 -4.19 26.76
C ARG A 728 -5.76 -3.50 27.94
N ASN A 729 -4.68 -2.76 27.70
CA ASN A 729 -3.98 -1.97 28.72
C ASN A 729 -4.83 -0.81 29.27
N HIS A 730 -5.80 -0.34 28.49
CA HIS A 730 -6.82 0.64 28.88
C HIS A 730 -8.14 -0.02 29.32
N HIS A 731 -8.11 -1.31 29.67
CA HIS A 731 -9.27 -2.09 30.09
C HIS A 731 -10.43 -2.05 29.09
N TYR A 732 -10.10 -2.11 27.80
CA TYR A 732 -11.00 -1.97 26.66
C TYR A 732 -11.89 -0.73 26.73
N TRP A 733 -11.34 0.35 27.29
CA TRP A 733 -11.98 1.65 27.37
C TRP A 733 -13.33 1.64 28.10
N LYS A 734 -13.52 0.75 29.08
CA LYS A 734 -14.79 0.63 29.85
C LYS A 734 -15.34 1.94 30.44
N ASN A 735 -14.50 2.95 30.60
CA ASN A 735 -14.87 4.26 31.14
C ASN A 735 -15.06 5.34 30.05
N GLY A 736 -15.14 4.93 28.78
CA GLY A 736 -15.21 5.80 27.61
C GLY A 736 -13.85 5.98 26.92
N THR A 737 -13.90 6.44 25.68
CA THR A 737 -12.74 6.85 24.87
C THR A 737 -12.68 8.38 24.77
N PRO A 738 -11.50 8.97 24.48
CA PRO A 738 -11.43 10.37 24.07
C PRO A 738 -12.28 10.64 22.82
N SER A 739 -12.85 11.85 22.68
CA SER A 739 -13.75 12.19 21.58
C SER A 739 -13.12 12.10 20.19
N TYR A 740 -11.79 12.15 20.12
CA TYR A 740 -11.00 12.01 18.88
C TYR A 740 -10.56 10.57 18.57
N PHE A 741 -10.91 9.59 19.42
CA PHE A 741 -10.48 8.21 19.24
C PHE A 741 -11.01 7.56 17.94
N PRO A 742 -12.28 7.75 17.54
CA PRO A 742 -12.74 7.25 16.24
C PRO A 742 -11.94 7.81 15.07
N GLN A 743 -11.60 9.11 15.09
CA GLN A 743 -10.77 9.76 14.08
C GLN A 743 -9.35 9.18 14.06
N MET A 744 -8.81 8.82 15.24
CA MET A 744 -7.52 8.13 15.34
C MET A 744 -7.56 6.77 14.63
N VAL A 745 -8.61 5.97 14.86
CA VAL A 745 -8.82 4.69 14.15
C VAL A 745 -8.93 4.94 12.64
N GLN A 746 -9.70 5.94 12.20
CA GLN A 746 -9.83 6.30 10.79
C GLN A 746 -8.49 6.70 10.15
N SER A 747 -7.64 7.40 10.91
CA SER A 747 -6.33 7.89 10.46
C SER A 747 -5.23 6.81 10.44
N SER A 748 -5.51 5.62 10.97
CA SER A 748 -4.64 4.46 10.84
C SER A 748 -4.76 3.85 9.45
N TYR A 749 -3.71 3.18 8.97
CA TYR A 749 -3.70 2.55 7.65
C TYR A 749 -4.93 1.67 7.40
N ALA A 750 -5.50 1.79 6.20
CA ALA A 750 -6.55 0.92 5.67
C ALA A 750 -6.28 0.65 4.19
N GLU A 751 -6.52 -0.57 3.73
CA GLU A 751 -6.60 -0.82 2.29
C GLU A 751 -7.84 -0.06 1.72
N PRO A 752 -7.66 0.85 0.73
CA PRO A 752 -8.73 1.74 0.29
C PRO A 752 -9.96 1.04 -0.28
N ASN A 753 -9.79 -0.03 -1.06
CA ASN A 753 -10.90 -0.73 -1.72
C ASN A 753 -11.77 -1.48 -0.69
N ILE A 754 -11.14 -2.17 0.26
CA ILE A 754 -11.79 -2.82 1.39
C ILE A 754 -12.51 -1.75 2.23
N ARG A 755 -11.81 -0.67 2.60
CA ARG A 755 -12.39 0.41 3.39
C ARG A 755 -13.64 0.98 2.73
N ASN A 756 -13.56 1.36 1.46
CA ASN A 756 -14.67 1.93 0.71
C ASN A 756 -15.84 0.95 0.60
N THR A 757 -15.56 -0.33 0.30
CA THR A 757 -16.59 -1.36 0.16
C THR A 757 -17.36 -1.55 1.47
N TYR A 758 -16.65 -1.88 2.56
CA TYR A 758 -17.31 -2.26 3.81
C TYR A 758 -17.90 -1.08 4.59
N LEU A 759 -17.35 0.14 4.45
CA LEU A 759 -18.01 1.32 5.04
C LEU A 759 -19.32 1.65 4.32
N ASN A 760 -19.36 1.50 2.99
CA ASN A 760 -20.56 1.79 2.19
C ASN A 760 -21.67 0.76 2.36
N THR A 761 -21.33 -0.50 2.66
CA THR A 761 -22.28 -1.60 2.84
C THR A 761 -22.63 -1.88 4.30
N LEU A 762 -22.13 -1.06 5.24
CA LEU A 762 -22.21 -1.31 6.69
C LEU A 762 -21.69 -2.70 7.09
N GLY A 763 -20.64 -3.16 6.41
CA GLY A 763 -19.93 -4.39 6.69
C GLY A 763 -20.40 -5.61 5.90
N PHE A 764 -21.33 -5.47 4.96
CA PHE A 764 -21.79 -6.58 4.12
C PHE A 764 -20.87 -6.80 2.91
N ASN A 765 -20.60 -8.07 2.57
CA ASN A 765 -19.90 -8.45 1.35
C ASN A 765 -20.87 -9.07 0.34
N ALA A 766 -20.97 -8.46 -0.85
CA ALA A 766 -21.92 -8.89 -1.87
C ALA A 766 -21.34 -10.05 -2.70
N LEU A 767 -22.01 -11.20 -2.64
CA LEU A 767 -21.65 -12.39 -3.41
C LEU A 767 -22.67 -12.66 -4.52
N GLU A 768 -22.18 -12.98 -5.71
CA GLU A 768 -23.01 -13.33 -6.87
C GLU A 768 -23.43 -14.82 -6.84
N PRO A 769 -24.68 -15.18 -7.23
CA PRO A 769 -25.13 -16.57 -7.18
C PRO A 769 -24.26 -17.52 -8.02
N GLN A 770 -23.82 -18.63 -7.41
CA GLN A 770 -23.15 -19.75 -8.11
C GLN A 770 -23.81 -21.12 -7.88
N GLY A 771 -24.79 -21.21 -6.98
CA GLY A 771 -25.43 -22.47 -6.60
C GLY A 771 -24.79 -23.14 -5.38
N TRP A 772 -25.47 -24.15 -4.84
CA TRP A 772 -24.94 -24.92 -3.70
C TRP A 772 -23.80 -25.88 -4.07
N GLY A 773 -23.42 -25.96 -5.36
CA GLY A 773 -22.33 -26.80 -5.86
C GLY A 773 -22.61 -28.30 -5.81
N GLU A 774 -21.57 -29.11 -6.05
CA GLU A 774 -21.58 -30.56 -5.83
C GLU A 774 -20.88 -30.88 -4.49
N VAL A 775 -21.42 -31.82 -3.71
CA VAL A 775 -20.78 -32.21 -2.44
C VAL A 775 -19.88 -33.42 -2.64
N SER A 776 -18.57 -33.17 -2.63
CA SER A 776 -17.53 -34.21 -2.68
C SER A 776 -16.64 -34.26 -1.44
N GLU A 777 -16.64 -33.23 -0.57
CA GLU A 777 -15.67 -33.14 0.53
C GLU A 777 -16.30 -32.67 1.85
N VAL A 778 -16.14 -33.51 2.88
CA VAL A 778 -16.29 -33.14 4.30
C VAL A 778 -14.87 -32.86 4.79
N ASN A 779 -14.56 -31.60 5.10
CA ASN A 779 -13.18 -31.13 5.29
C ASN A 779 -12.59 -31.51 6.65
N VAL A 780 -13.41 -31.98 7.60
CA VAL A 780 -12.99 -32.38 8.95
C VAL A 780 -13.68 -33.69 9.32
N ASP A 781 -12.99 -34.59 10.02
CA ASP A 781 -13.61 -35.83 10.51
C ASP A 781 -14.77 -35.52 11.46
N SER A 782 -16.00 -35.81 11.01
CA SER A 782 -17.24 -35.60 11.74
C SER A 782 -17.30 -36.26 13.13
N MET A 783 -16.40 -37.19 13.44
CA MET A 783 -16.30 -37.82 14.75
C MET A 783 -15.71 -36.91 15.84
N TRP A 784 -15.18 -35.73 15.51
CA TRP A 784 -14.48 -34.87 16.47
C TRP A 784 -15.29 -34.61 17.75
N ALA A 785 -16.59 -34.32 17.65
CA ALA A 785 -17.43 -34.04 18.83
C ALA A 785 -17.75 -35.30 19.65
N SER A 786 -17.76 -36.47 19.01
CA SER A 786 -17.98 -37.76 19.67
C SER A 786 -16.72 -38.26 20.37
N ILE A 787 -15.55 -37.96 19.81
CA ILE A 787 -14.23 -38.30 20.38
C ILE A 787 -13.88 -37.32 21.51
N HIS A 788 -14.18 -36.03 21.31
CA HIS A 788 -13.84 -34.92 22.21
C HIS A 788 -15.09 -34.16 22.67
N PRO A 789 -15.98 -34.78 23.46
CA PRO A 789 -17.20 -34.12 23.95
C PRO A 789 -16.92 -32.88 24.81
N GLU A 790 -15.75 -32.79 25.44
CA GLU A 790 -15.31 -31.65 26.23
C GLU A 790 -15.25 -30.33 25.43
N ILE A 791 -15.05 -30.42 24.11
CA ILE A 791 -15.08 -29.25 23.21
C ILE A 791 -16.49 -28.65 23.20
N ILE A 792 -17.52 -29.50 23.09
CA ILE A 792 -18.91 -29.07 23.09
C ILE A 792 -19.27 -28.46 24.45
N ASP A 793 -18.83 -29.07 25.55
CA ASP A 793 -19.04 -28.56 26.91
C ASP A 793 -18.42 -27.16 27.11
N ALA A 794 -17.23 -26.92 26.55
CA ALA A 794 -16.56 -25.62 26.61
C ALA A 794 -17.35 -24.54 25.84
N GLN A 795 -17.86 -24.85 24.65
CA GLN A 795 -18.67 -23.91 23.86
C GLN A 795 -20.01 -23.60 24.54
N TRP A 796 -20.62 -24.60 25.18
CA TRP A 796 -21.81 -24.39 26.01
C TRP A 796 -21.55 -23.42 27.15
N LEU A 797 -20.45 -23.61 27.88
CA LEU A 797 -20.09 -22.74 29.00
C LEU A 797 -19.89 -21.30 28.54
N LEU A 798 -19.21 -21.08 27.40
CA LEU A 798 -19.02 -19.76 26.81
C LEU A 798 -20.35 -19.10 26.48
N LEU A 799 -21.23 -19.81 25.75
CA LEU A 799 -22.54 -19.28 25.35
C LEU A 799 -23.42 -18.97 26.57
N GLU A 800 -23.49 -19.86 27.55
CA GLU A 800 -24.30 -19.64 28.76
C GLU A 800 -23.83 -18.47 29.61
N ASN A 801 -22.51 -18.31 29.77
CA ASN A 801 -21.93 -17.16 30.48
C ASN A 801 -22.29 -15.85 29.76
N PHE A 802 -22.16 -15.84 28.44
CA PHE A 802 -22.50 -14.69 27.62
C PHE A 802 -24.00 -14.34 27.68
N LEU A 803 -24.89 -15.33 27.57
CA LEU A 803 -26.33 -15.11 27.70
C LEU A 803 -26.73 -14.59 29.08
N THR A 804 -26.03 -15.04 30.14
CA THR A 804 -26.20 -14.51 31.49
C THR A 804 -25.79 -13.04 31.58
N LEU A 805 -24.65 -12.69 30.98
CA LEU A 805 -24.13 -11.32 30.92
C LEU A 805 -25.07 -10.37 30.16
N THR A 806 -25.53 -10.75 28.97
CA THR A 806 -26.43 -9.93 28.15
C THR A 806 -27.80 -9.77 28.80
N LYS A 807 -28.31 -10.83 29.45
CA LYS A 807 -29.54 -10.76 30.24
C LYS A 807 -29.44 -9.74 31.37
N ALA A 808 -28.32 -9.72 32.10
CA ALA A 808 -28.09 -8.76 33.18
C ALA A 808 -28.02 -7.31 32.68
N ARG A 809 -27.70 -7.10 31.39
CA ARG A 809 -27.66 -5.80 30.73
C ARG A 809 -28.93 -5.45 29.96
N GLY A 810 -29.96 -6.31 29.98
CA GLY A 810 -31.21 -6.08 29.24
C GLY A 810 -31.05 -6.14 27.72
N ILE A 811 -30.08 -6.91 27.23
CA ILE A 811 -29.77 -7.05 25.79
C ILE A 811 -30.28 -8.40 25.29
N SER A 812 -31.00 -8.37 24.18
CA SER A 812 -31.45 -9.57 23.48
C SER A 812 -30.33 -10.16 22.62
N VAL A 813 -30.31 -11.48 22.46
CA VAL A 813 -29.35 -12.21 21.62
C VAL A 813 -30.12 -13.10 20.64
N VAL A 814 -29.87 -12.91 19.35
CA VAL A 814 -30.36 -13.80 18.30
C VAL A 814 -29.19 -14.67 17.85
N GLY A 815 -29.25 -15.97 18.15
CA GLY A 815 -28.26 -16.95 17.67
C GLY A 815 -28.72 -17.58 16.38
N ILE A 816 -27.92 -17.48 15.32
CA ILE A 816 -28.26 -18.01 13.99
C ILE A 816 -27.46 -19.28 13.69
N ILE A 817 -28.15 -20.30 13.19
CA ILE A 817 -27.52 -21.42 12.49
C ILE A 817 -27.72 -21.20 11.00
N PHE A 818 -26.65 -20.83 10.30
CA PHE A 818 -26.71 -20.43 8.90
C PHE A 818 -27.00 -21.60 7.95
N PRO A 819 -27.73 -21.38 6.85
CA PRO A 819 -27.91 -22.39 5.81
C PRO A 819 -26.56 -22.74 5.17
N GLN A 820 -26.38 -24.02 4.89
CA GLN A 820 -25.26 -24.59 4.14
C GLN A 820 -25.84 -25.59 3.13
N SER A 821 -25.04 -26.08 2.19
CA SER A 821 -25.54 -26.96 1.13
C SER A 821 -26.44 -28.08 1.66
N PRO A 822 -27.69 -28.21 1.17
CA PRO A 822 -28.62 -29.24 1.61
C PRO A 822 -28.12 -30.65 1.25
N LEU A 823 -27.15 -30.76 0.35
CA LEU A 823 -26.49 -32.01 -0.03
C LEU A 823 -25.67 -32.62 1.12
N TYR A 824 -25.28 -31.87 2.16
CA TYR A 824 -24.61 -32.45 3.33
C TYR A 824 -25.47 -33.48 4.08
N LYS A 825 -26.80 -33.49 3.87
CA LYS A 825 -27.70 -34.54 4.34
C LYS A 825 -27.26 -35.94 3.93
N GLU A 826 -26.57 -36.06 2.81
CA GLU A 826 -26.15 -37.33 2.22
C GLU A 826 -24.79 -37.82 2.76
N THR A 827 -24.05 -36.98 3.50
CA THR A 827 -22.66 -37.25 3.93
C THR A 827 -22.52 -37.77 5.35
N GLY A 828 -23.59 -37.73 6.16
CA GLY A 828 -23.53 -38.05 7.59
C GLY A 828 -22.95 -36.94 8.50
N SER A 829 -22.34 -35.91 7.92
CA SER A 829 -21.86 -34.69 8.59
C SER A 829 -22.93 -33.60 8.66
N PHE A 830 -22.91 -32.77 9.70
CA PHE A 830 -23.65 -31.51 9.73
C PHE A 830 -22.80 -30.40 9.09
N GLY A 831 -22.93 -30.25 7.77
CA GLY A 831 -22.17 -29.23 7.03
C GLY A 831 -20.74 -29.65 6.71
N ARG A 832 -19.96 -28.68 6.22
CA ARG A 832 -18.61 -28.89 5.69
C ARG A 832 -17.59 -29.35 6.74
N TYR A 833 -17.72 -28.83 7.95
CA TYR A 833 -16.75 -29.00 9.04
C TYR A 833 -17.33 -29.75 10.26
N GLY A 834 -18.65 -29.96 10.24
CA GLY A 834 -19.39 -30.20 11.47
C GLY A 834 -19.40 -31.64 11.98
N PRO A 835 -20.02 -31.83 13.15
CA PRO A 835 -20.02 -33.12 13.80
C PRO A 835 -20.98 -34.07 13.07
N GLN A 836 -20.99 -35.33 13.51
CA GLN A 836 -22.03 -36.28 13.09
C GLN A 836 -23.43 -35.67 13.24
N ARG A 837 -24.30 -35.88 12.26
CA ARG A 837 -25.67 -35.32 12.26
C ARG A 837 -26.45 -35.65 13.54
N SER A 838 -26.24 -36.83 14.13
CA SER A 838 -26.85 -37.20 15.41
C SER A 838 -26.41 -36.31 16.57
N VAL A 839 -25.15 -35.88 16.60
CA VAL A 839 -24.63 -34.94 17.60
C VAL A 839 -25.18 -33.54 17.34
N ALA A 840 -25.22 -33.09 16.08
CA ALA A 840 -25.80 -31.80 15.73
C ALA A 840 -27.28 -31.67 16.16
N VAL A 841 -28.08 -32.73 16.00
CA VAL A 841 -29.47 -32.77 16.52
C VAL A 841 -29.50 -32.49 18.01
N SER A 842 -28.65 -33.16 18.80
CA SER A 842 -28.59 -32.93 20.25
C SER A 842 -28.15 -31.51 20.61
N ILE A 843 -27.22 -30.92 19.85
CA ILE A 843 -26.81 -29.52 20.05
C ILE A 843 -27.97 -28.57 19.77
N ILE A 844 -28.69 -28.74 18.65
CA ILE A 844 -29.83 -27.90 18.26
C ILE A 844 -31.00 -28.03 19.24
N GLU A 845 -31.28 -29.24 19.73
CA GLU A 845 -32.27 -29.45 20.80
C GLU A 845 -31.87 -28.72 22.10
N GLY A 846 -30.58 -28.75 22.44
CA GLY A 846 -30.02 -27.99 23.57
C GLY A 846 -30.19 -26.47 23.39
N LEU A 847 -29.90 -25.94 22.20
CA LEU A 847 -30.06 -24.52 21.88
C LEU A 847 -31.54 -24.10 21.98
N ASN A 848 -32.45 -24.96 21.54
CA ASN A 848 -33.89 -24.75 21.71
C ASN A 848 -34.31 -24.74 23.19
N ALA A 849 -33.71 -25.59 24.01
CA ALA A 849 -33.97 -25.60 25.44
C ALA A 849 -33.42 -24.33 26.13
N LEU A 850 -32.31 -23.76 25.66
CA LEU A 850 -31.75 -22.52 26.19
C LEU A 850 -32.70 -21.33 26.08
N GLN A 851 -33.50 -21.23 25.02
CA GLN A 851 -34.51 -20.16 24.86
C GLN A 851 -35.50 -20.11 26.05
N LYS A 852 -35.78 -21.26 26.69
CA LYS A 852 -36.64 -21.31 27.89
C LYS A 852 -35.91 -20.82 29.15
N LYS A 853 -34.59 -21.04 29.22
CA LYS A 853 -33.75 -20.67 30.36
C LYS A 853 -33.36 -19.19 30.32
N TYR A 854 -33.11 -18.67 29.12
CA TYR A 854 -32.70 -17.30 28.83
C TYR A 854 -33.74 -16.64 27.91
N PRO A 855 -34.75 -15.94 28.47
CA PRO A 855 -35.80 -15.30 27.67
C PRO A 855 -35.29 -14.21 26.71
N ASN A 856 -34.09 -13.69 26.96
CA ASN A 856 -33.40 -12.75 26.08
C ASN A 856 -32.65 -13.46 24.94
N PHE A 857 -32.75 -14.79 24.79
CA PHE A 857 -32.13 -15.54 23.70
C PHE A 857 -33.18 -16.12 22.76
N VAL A 858 -33.01 -15.88 21.46
CA VAL A 858 -33.82 -16.47 20.39
C VAL A 858 -32.91 -17.26 19.46
N LEU A 859 -33.27 -18.51 19.19
CA LEU A 859 -32.59 -19.35 18.20
C LEU A 859 -33.28 -19.18 16.84
N MET A 860 -32.50 -18.85 15.82
CA MET A 860 -32.91 -18.80 14.43
C MET A 860 -32.15 -19.88 13.65
N ASP A 861 -32.74 -21.07 13.56
CA ASP A 861 -32.21 -22.19 12.78
C ASP A 861 -32.66 -22.08 11.32
N GLU A 862 -31.83 -21.46 10.48
CA GLU A 862 -32.04 -21.35 9.04
C GLU A 862 -31.38 -22.49 8.25
N ASN A 863 -30.61 -23.35 8.90
CA ASN A 863 -30.06 -24.56 8.31
C ASN A 863 -31.11 -25.68 8.22
N LYS A 864 -31.87 -25.86 9.31
CA LYS A 864 -32.92 -26.89 9.42
C LYS A 864 -32.41 -28.28 9.07
N MET A 865 -31.19 -28.60 9.51
CA MET A 865 -30.51 -29.87 9.19
C MET A 865 -30.37 -30.13 7.67
N GLY A 866 -30.36 -29.09 6.84
CA GLY A 866 -30.34 -29.15 5.38
C GLY A 866 -31.72 -29.20 4.71
N ASP A 867 -32.82 -29.07 5.46
CA ASP A 867 -34.20 -29.00 4.93
C ASP A 867 -34.70 -27.56 4.74
N HIS A 868 -33.78 -26.60 4.63
CA HIS A 868 -34.09 -25.20 4.41
C HIS A 868 -34.58 -24.91 2.99
N ASP A 869 -35.15 -23.73 2.80
CA ASP A 869 -35.79 -23.29 1.55
C ASP A 869 -34.96 -22.28 0.73
N TYR A 870 -33.66 -22.21 0.98
CA TYR A 870 -32.68 -21.49 0.15
C TYR A 870 -32.32 -22.30 -1.09
N SER A 871 -32.69 -21.79 -2.27
CA SER A 871 -32.42 -22.43 -3.56
C SER A 871 -30.98 -22.20 -4.03
N ASP A 872 -30.56 -22.86 -5.13
CA ASP A 872 -29.25 -22.60 -5.75
C ASP A 872 -29.05 -21.13 -6.15
N ALA A 873 -30.11 -20.45 -6.61
CA ALA A 873 -30.04 -19.03 -6.94
C ALA A 873 -29.79 -18.10 -5.71
N MET A 874 -29.85 -18.66 -4.50
CA MET A 874 -29.60 -17.97 -3.24
C MET A 874 -28.23 -18.32 -2.64
N ALA A 875 -27.45 -19.20 -3.29
CA ALA A 875 -26.20 -19.72 -2.78
C ALA A 875 -25.00 -19.26 -3.62
N TYR A 876 -23.89 -18.95 -2.94
CA TYR A 876 -22.60 -18.66 -3.57
C TYR A 876 -21.74 -19.92 -3.69
N GLY A 877 -21.90 -20.86 -2.76
CA GLY A 877 -21.17 -22.12 -2.76
C GLY A 877 -21.70 -23.04 -1.66
N VAL A 878 -20.97 -24.11 -1.34
CA VAL A 878 -21.43 -25.12 -0.38
C VAL A 878 -21.68 -24.60 1.05
N ASP A 879 -21.14 -23.42 1.37
CA ASP A 879 -21.03 -22.91 2.74
C ASP A 879 -21.56 -21.48 2.95
N HIS A 880 -21.89 -20.76 1.87
CA HIS A 880 -22.24 -19.33 1.90
C HIS A 880 -23.46 -19.00 1.05
N LEU A 881 -24.24 -18.03 1.53
CA LEU A 881 -25.31 -17.42 0.76
C LEU A 881 -24.75 -16.43 -0.26
N ALA A 882 -25.40 -16.36 -1.42
CA ALA A 882 -25.27 -15.23 -2.32
C ALA A 882 -26.24 -14.10 -1.90
N THR A 883 -26.11 -12.94 -2.53
CA THR A 883 -26.91 -11.74 -2.19
C THR A 883 -28.42 -12.03 -2.08
N PRO A 884 -29.09 -12.73 -3.01
CA PRO A 884 -30.53 -13.05 -2.86
C PRO A 884 -30.86 -13.91 -1.64
N GLY A 885 -29.95 -14.78 -1.22
CA GLY A 885 -30.08 -15.56 0.01
C GLY A 885 -29.90 -14.70 1.26
N ALA A 886 -28.90 -13.83 1.24
CA ALA A 886 -28.64 -12.87 2.30
C ALA A 886 -29.83 -11.92 2.53
N GLU A 887 -30.46 -11.45 1.46
CA GLU A 887 -31.70 -10.66 1.52
C GLU A 887 -32.80 -11.41 2.28
N ARG A 888 -33.06 -12.67 1.90
CA ARG A 888 -34.09 -13.50 2.54
C ARG A 888 -33.78 -13.78 4.01
N LEU A 889 -32.53 -14.09 4.34
CA LEU A 889 -32.11 -14.30 5.73
C LEU A 889 -32.25 -13.01 6.54
N THR A 890 -31.91 -11.86 5.95
CA THR A 890 -32.06 -10.54 6.58
C THR A 890 -33.52 -10.19 6.84
N ASP A 891 -34.44 -10.45 5.90
CA ASP A 891 -35.89 -10.21 6.10
C ASP A 891 -36.46 -11.05 7.27
N ARG A 892 -35.98 -12.29 7.39
CA ARG A 892 -36.35 -13.19 8.50
C ARG A 892 -35.77 -12.69 9.81
N LEU A 893 -34.50 -12.26 9.81
CA LEU A 893 -33.85 -11.67 10.98
C LEU A 893 -34.58 -10.42 11.44
N ASP A 894 -34.94 -9.50 10.52
CA ASP A 894 -35.70 -8.29 10.84
C ASP A 894 -37.06 -8.64 11.47
N SER A 895 -37.73 -9.65 10.93
CA SER A 895 -38.98 -10.16 11.51
C SER A 895 -38.79 -10.68 12.93
N VAL A 896 -37.68 -11.37 13.22
CA VAL A 896 -37.34 -11.83 14.59
C VAL A 896 -37.04 -10.64 15.49
N LEU A 897 -36.22 -9.68 15.05
CA LEU A 897 -35.84 -8.51 15.85
C LEU A 897 -37.07 -7.70 16.32
N ARG A 898 -38.07 -7.53 15.45
CA ARG A 898 -39.35 -6.87 15.79
C ARG A 898 -40.16 -7.57 16.88
N THR A 899 -39.92 -8.86 17.11
CA THR A 899 -40.62 -9.61 18.17
C THR A 899 -39.97 -9.49 19.54
N LEU A 900 -38.72 -9.02 19.61
CA LEU A 900 -37.97 -8.94 20.86
C LEU A 900 -38.51 -7.81 21.75
N GLU A 901 -38.65 -8.08 23.04
CA GLU A 901 -39.14 -7.11 24.03
C GLU A 901 -38.29 -5.83 24.07
N THR A 902 -37.01 -5.90 23.72
CA THR A 902 -36.10 -4.74 23.65
C THR A 902 -36.47 -3.73 22.56
N PHE A 903 -37.34 -4.12 21.61
CA PHE A 903 -37.84 -3.26 20.53
C PHE A 903 -39.34 -2.93 20.68
N GLN A 904 -40.00 -3.39 21.74
CA GLN A 904 -41.40 -3.07 22.09
C GLN A 904 -41.43 -2.00 23.18
#